data_AF-A0A3L7VT02-F1
#
_entry.id   AF-A0A3L7VT02-F1
#
_cell.length_a   1.000
_cell.length_b   1.000
_cell.length_c   1.000
_cell.angle_alpha   90.00
_cell.angle_beta   90.00
_cell.angle_gamma   90.00
#
_symmetry.space_group_name_H-M   'P 1'
#
loop_
_entity.id
_entity.type
_entity.pdbx_description
1 polymer ?
#
loop_
_entity_poly.entity_id
_entity_poly.type
_entity_poly.pdbx_seq_one_letter_code
_entity_poly.pdbx_strand_id
1 'polypeptide(L)'
;MTVSVQSSHNEPTTVEKLRGLPWSIAADTSITIFSQLIFFGSVFILFLDKLGLNKTEIGSLLSLIPFAGTLALIIAPFVVRFGYKRTFVTFFGLRKIITCFLLLTPWVAATYGPGIASLFVAAITGGFALCKAIADTAAYPWVQEYIPDSVRGKYYATSNLFATLASFLVVIVAGFVLERSAGLSGFMTLIGAGIVAGFFSVWSYAHVPGGARRANASTMDMRKVLAVGRDRNFRRYMLGIGLVIVGFTPLLSFLPLFMRQVIGLSESDIVRLPTGALLGGLFAGYLWGWASDRYGSKPVMMSGLIIRLLLPLLWFLLPPNSPWSFPLALGISVLQGIGDVGWAIGSARLLFVNVVPSAQSMEYMALYYALAGLITGFSQMLGGRLLDALGDLQLQIGGFRIDQYTVLMASAFLLTAAGLWIFRQVRGDSGVSTGQFAGLFLQGSPIRAFEAMIRYHRAQDERSVVFMTARMGQTQSRLPVDELLDALRDPRFNVRYEAIISIARMQPDPQLTDALIGVMRGKSPALSVIAAWALGRTGDPRSLPPLREGLNSSYRSIQSHCARALATLGDRESIPDLLARLQSESDYGQQVAYASALGKLQASEATEALLALLRDADDESIQMELALAVARTVARTNGDEHYFIQLLRQTRGETGTALAQAAVALRRKVSRLLQADAQALAAFDSSGDLLARNNLTGGAAALQETIQRLPLAQFPTAAASVLDACAHHLGPGGSARIEYLLLTLHTLHAVEEVTIRPRTK
;
A
#
# COMPACT_ATOMS: atom_id res chain seq x y z
N MET A 1 -44.57 -21.85 -32.60
CA MET A 1 -45.05 -20.87 -33.61
C MET A 1 -45.99 -19.93 -32.87
N THR A 2 -45.78 -18.63 -32.68
CA THR A 2 -44.85 -17.61 -33.19
C THR A 2 -44.58 -16.67 -32.01
N VAL A 3 -43.40 -16.76 -31.40
CA VAL A 3 -42.96 -15.73 -30.45
C VAL A 3 -42.55 -14.53 -31.30
N SER A 4 -43.29 -13.45 -31.16
CA SER A 4 -43.13 -12.18 -31.86
C SER A 4 -41.70 -11.65 -31.73
N VAL A 5 -40.89 -11.88 -32.77
CA VAL A 5 -39.63 -11.18 -33.04
C VAL A 5 -39.98 -9.79 -33.55
N GLN A 6 -40.45 -8.92 -32.65
CA GLN A 6 -40.62 -7.49 -32.91
C GLN A 6 -40.27 -6.70 -31.64
N SER A 7 -38.98 -6.59 -31.33
CA SER A 7 -38.49 -5.55 -30.39
C SER A 7 -36.99 -5.20 -30.51
N SER A 8 -36.23 -5.77 -31.44
CA SER A 8 -34.77 -5.56 -31.52
C SER A 8 -34.31 -4.37 -32.38
N HIS A 9 -35.22 -3.59 -32.99
CA HIS A 9 -34.83 -2.54 -33.96
C HIS A 9 -34.44 -1.18 -33.37
N ASN A 10 -34.40 -1.01 -32.05
CA ASN A 10 -34.16 0.31 -31.43
C ASN A 10 -32.92 0.41 -30.53
N GLU A 11 -32.28 -0.69 -30.12
CA GLU A 11 -31.04 -0.59 -29.33
C GLU A 11 -29.83 -0.43 -30.28
N PRO A 12 -28.94 0.56 -30.04
CA PRO A 12 -27.82 0.81 -30.93
C PRO A 12 -26.88 -0.39 -30.96
N THR A 13 -26.39 -0.74 -32.14
CA THR A 13 -25.42 -1.82 -32.34
C THR A 13 -24.12 -1.53 -31.60
N THR A 14 -23.34 -2.57 -31.24
CA THR A 14 -22.04 -2.38 -30.58
C THR A 14 -21.10 -1.44 -31.36
N VAL A 15 -21.16 -1.47 -32.69
CA VAL A 15 -20.38 -0.58 -33.56
C VAL A 15 -20.84 0.87 -33.44
N GLU A 16 -22.15 1.13 -33.44
CA GLU A 16 -22.71 2.48 -33.22
C GLU A 16 -22.37 2.99 -31.82
N LYS A 17 -22.51 2.15 -30.79
CA LYS A 17 -22.10 2.45 -29.42
C LYS A 17 -20.64 2.91 -29.36
N LEU A 18 -19.73 2.14 -29.96
CA LEU A 18 -18.30 2.46 -29.99
C LEU A 18 -18.00 3.77 -30.75
N ARG A 19 -18.68 4.04 -31.86
CA ARG A 19 -18.56 5.32 -32.60
C ARG A 19 -19.08 6.52 -31.81
N GLY A 20 -20.03 6.31 -30.89
CA GLY A 20 -20.58 7.35 -30.02
C GLY A 20 -19.69 7.72 -28.83
N LEU A 21 -18.78 6.85 -28.39
CA LEU A 21 -17.97 7.08 -27.19
C LEU A 21 -17.10 8.35 -27.25
N PRO A 22 -16.41 8.68 -28.36
CA PRO A 22 -15.61 9.91 -28.44
C PRO A 22 -16.46 11.18 -28.26
N TRP A 23 -17.68 11.19 -28.81
CA TRP A 23 -18.62 12.30 -28.64
C TRP A 23 -19.03 12.47 -27.18
N SER A 24 -19.28 11.37 -26.48
CA SER A 24 -19.59 11.39 -25.06
C SER A 24 -18.41 11.87 -24.21
N ILE A 25 -17.17 11.43 -24.51
CA ILE A 25 -15.96 11.91 -23.83
C ILE A 25 -15.76 13.41 -24.06
N ALA A 26 -15.97 13.91 -25.29
CA ALA A 26 -15.90 15.34 -25.59
C ALA A 26 -16.97 16.13 -24.82
N ALA A 27 -18.19 15.59 -24.73
CA ALA A 27 -19.27 16.18 -23.96
C ALA A 27 -18.96 16.24 -22.46
N ASP A 28 -18.48 15.12 -21.87
CA ASP A 28 -18.06 14.99 -20.46
C ASP A 28 -16.90 15.93 -20.10
N THR A 29 -15.97 16.12 -21.05
CA THR A 29 -14.87 17.08 -20.88
C THR A 29 -15.42 18.50 -20.87
N SER A 30 -16.27 18.84 -21.84
CA SER A 30 -16.81 20.20 -21.99
C SER A 30 -17.82 20.60 -20.88
N ILE A 31 -18.62 19.66 -20.37
CA ILE A 31 -19.47 19.90 -19.19
C ILE A 31 -18.63 20.19 -17.94
N THR A 32 -17.44 19.59 -17.83
CA THR A 32 -16.53 19.83 -16.72
C THR A 32 -15.98 21.26 -16.77
N ILE A 33 -15.57 21.73 -17.95
CA ILE A 33 -15.18 23.13 -18.18
C ILE A 33 -16.32 24.09 -17.77
N PHE A 34 -17.53 23.85 -18.26
CA PHE A 34 -18.72 24.63 -17.89
C PHE A 34 -18.94 24.67 -16.37
N SER A 35 -18.79 23.51 -15.70
CA SER A 35 -19.10 23.38 -14.28
C SER A 35 -18.10 24.11 -13.40
N GLN A 36 -16.81 24.07 -13.75
CA GLN A 36 -15.75 24.78 -13.04
C GLN A 36 -15.87 26.31 -13.15
N LEU A 37 -16.32 26.82 -14.30
CA LEU A 37 -16.41 28.26 -14.55
C LEU A 37 -17.69 28.90 -14.01
N ILE A 38 -18.78 28.13 -13.81
CA ILE A 38 -20.11 28.74 -13.55
C ILE A 38 -20.77 28.34 -12.23
N PHE A 39 -20.88 27.06 -11.84
CA PHE A 39 -21.74 26.69 -10.68
C PHE A 39 -21.03 25.92 -9.56
N PHE A 40 -19.94 25.21 -9.87
CA PHE A 40 -19.32 24.26 -8.93
C PHE A 40 -17.86 24.60 -8.56
N GLY A 41 -17.35 25.76 -9.00
CA GLY A 41 -16.00 26.23 -8.72
C GLY A 41 -15.96 27.52 -7.89
N SER A 42 -14.77 27.85 -7.39
CA SER A 42 -14.51 29.09 -6.64
C SER A 42 -14.93 30.36 -7.38
N VAL A 43 -14.94 30.33 -8.73
CA VAL A 43 -15.36 31.44 -9.60
C VAL A 43 -16.78 31.90 -9.28
N PHE A 44 -17.72 30.97 -9.09
CA PHE A 44 -19.12 31.34 -8.82
C PHE A 44 -19.28 31.98 -7.45
N ILE A 45 -18.65 31.41 -6.43
CA ILE A 45 -18.74 31.91 -5.05
C ILE A 45 -18.16 33.33 -4.96
N LEU A 46 -17.00 33.56 -5.56
CA LEU A 46 -16.37 34.89 -5.62
C LEU A 46 -17.20 35.89 -6.45
N PHE A 47 -17.86 35.41 -7.51
CA PHE A 47 -18.79 36.24 -8.29
C PHE A 47 -20.00 36.68 -7.45
N LEU A 48 -20.63 35.78 -6.71
CA LEU A 48 -21.76 36.11 -5.82
C LEU A 48 -21.33 37.10 -4.71
N ASP A 49 -20.15 36.91 -4.14
CA ASP A 49 -19.58 37.82 -3.14
C ASP A 49 -19.31 39.21 -3.72
N LYS A 50 -18.80 39.31 -4.96
CA LYS A 50 -18.64 40.60 -5.66
C LYS A 50 -19.95 41.28 -6.03
N LEU A 51 -21.03 40.53 -6.22
CA LEU A 51 -22.37 41.10 -6.37
C LEU A 51 -22.94 41.66 -5.06
N GLY A 52 -22.26 41.42 -3.94
CA GLY A 52 -22.66 41.92 -2.62
C GLY A 52 -23.68 41.03 -1.91
N LEU A 53 -23.82 39.77 -2.32
CA LEU A 53 -24.70 38.83 -1.63
C LEU A 53 -24.12 38.46 -0.27
N ASN A 54 -24.97 38.40 0.75
CA ASN A 54 -24.57 37.90 2.06
C ASN A 54 -24.40 36.36 2.04
N LYS A 55 -23.83 35.80 3.11
CA LYS A 55 -23.48 34.36 3.13
C LYS A 55 -24.73 33.49 3.21
N THR A 56 -25.80 33.99 3.81
CA THR A 56 -27.12 33.34 3.86
C THR A 56 -27.74 33.22 2.47
N GLU A 57 -27.68 34.29 1.66
CA GLU A 57 -28.14 34.30 0.27
C GLU A 57 -27.32 33.32 -0.56
N ILE A 58 -25.98 33.36 -0.45
CA ILE A 58 -25.09 32.41 -1.13
C ILE A 58 -25.41 30.97 -0.75
N GLY A 59 -25.52 30.66 0.55
CA GLY A 59 -25.87 29.32 1.03
C GLY A 59 -27.25 28.85 0.55
N SER A 60 -28.23 29.77 0.52
CA SER A 60 -29.58 29.49 0.03
C SER A 60 -29.57 29.20 -1.48
N LEU A 61 -28.83 29.97 -2.28
CA LEU A 61 -28.63 29.74 -3.71
C LEU A 61 -28.03 28.37 -3.99
N LEU A 62 -26.95 28.01 -3.28
CA LEU A 62 -26.27 26.72 -3.46
C LEU A 62 -27.15 25.54 -3.03
N SER A 63 -28.06 25.74 -2.07
CA SER A 63 -28.99 24.70 -1.61
C SER A 63 -30.03 24.30 -2.65
N LEU A 64 -30.35 25.18 -3.61
CA LEU A 64 -31.36 24.91 -4.66
C LEU A 64 -30.97 23.69 -5.53
N ILE A 65 -29.68 23.54 -5.81
CA ILE A 65 -29.17 22.46 -6.67
C ILE A 65 -29.39 21.07 -6.03
N PRO A 66 -28.98 20.81 -4.77
CA PRO A 66 -29.31 19.57 -4.07
C PRO A 66 -30.82 19.34 -3.87
N PHE A 67 -31.59 20.37 -3.51
CA PHE A 67 -33.02 20.23 -3.27
C PHE A 67 -33.78 19.79 -4.53
N ALA A 68 -33.46 20.37 -5.69
CA ALA A 68 -34.07 19.96 -6.95
C ALA A 68 -33.86 18.47 -7.25
N GLY A 69 -32.75 17.88 -6.79
CA GLY A 69 -32.47 16.44 -6.94
C GLY A 69 -33.53 15.53 -6.29
N THR A 70 -34.22 15.99 -5.26
CA THR A 70 -35.31 15.23 -4.61
C THR A 70 -36.54 15.07 -5.51
N LEU A 71 -36.75 16.00 -6.45
CA LEU A 71 -37.84 15.95 -7.42
C LEU A 71 -37.66 14.80 -8.42
N ALA A 72 -36.45 14.22 -8.54
CA ALA A 72 -36.15 13.10 -9.43
C ALA A 72 -37.12 11.92 -9.24
N LEU A 73 -37.52 11.63 -8.00
CA LEU A 73 -38.48 10.54 -7.69
C LEU A 73 -39.86 10.76 -8.33
N ILE A 74 -40.31 12.01 -8.39
CA ILE A 74 -41.60 12.41 -8.97
C ILE A 74 -41.50 12.45 -10.50
N ILE A 75 -40.35 12.87 -11.01
CA ILE A 75 -40.09 13.09 -12.44
C ILE A 75 -39.84 11.78 -13.20
N ALA A 76 -39.24 10.77 -12.54
CA ALA A 76 -38.81 9.52 -13.19
C ALA A 76 -39.87 8.83 -14.07
N PRO A 77 -41.15 8.66 -13.65
CA PRO A 77 -42.17 8.02 -14.50
C PRO A 77 -42.44 8.79 -15.81
N PHE A 78 -42.33 10.12 -15.78
CA PHE A 78 -42.54 10.98 -16.95
C PHE A 78 -41.37 10.88 -17.94
N VAL A 79 -40.14 10.77 -17.43
CA VAL A 79 -38.91 10.62 -18.23
C VAL A 79 -38.98 9.36 -19.09
N VAL A 80 -39.43 8.24 -18.52
CA VAL A 80 -39.56 6.97 -19.26
C VAL A 80 -40.51 7.12 -20.45
N ARG A 81 -41.64 7.83 -20.27
CA ARG A 81 -42.65 8.04 -21.33
C ARG A 81 -42.11 8.88 -22.49
N PHE A 82 -41.32 9.92 -22.20
CA PHE A 82 -40.75 10.81 -23.22
C PHE A 82 -39.50 10.22 -23.90
N GLY A 83 -38.79 9.32 -23.23
CA GLY A 83 -37.58 8.66 -23.70
C GLY A 83 -36.30 9.35 -23.20
N TYR A 84 -35.35 8.54 -22.71
CA TYR A 84 -34.20 9.03 -21.95
C TYR A 84 -33.32 10.03 -22.71
N LYS A 85 -32.88 9.71 -23.93
CA LYS A 85 -32.04 10.62 -24.73
C LYS A 85 -32.71 11.97 -24.97
N ARG A 86 -33.99 11.96 -25.37
CA ARG A 86 -34.73 13.20 -25.67
C ARG A 86 -34.87 14.07 -24.44
N THR A 87 -35.31 13.48 -23.33
CA THR A 87 -35.43 14.20 -22.05
C THR A 87 -34.07 14.75 -21.60
N PHE A 88 -33.00 13.96 -21.67
CA PHE A 88 -31.67 14.42 -21.32
C PHE A 88 -31.25 15.62 -22.19
N VAL A 89 -31.18 15.46 -23.52
CA VAL A 89 -30.65 16.50 -24.42
C VAL A 89 -31.48 17.79 -24.34
N THR A 90 -32.82 17.70 -24.26
CA THR A 90 -33.70 18.87 -24.16
C THR A 90 -33.50 19.64 -22.86
N PHE A 91 -33.59 18.99 -21.70
CA PHE A 91 -33.46 19.69 -20.42
C PHE A 91 -32.02 20.07 -20.10
N PHE A 92 -31.05 19.27 -20.56
CA PHE A 92 -29.64 19.60 -20.47
C PHE A 92 -29.29 20.83 -21.31
N GLY A 93 -29.86 20.97 -22.52
CA GLY A 93 -29.74 22.15 -23.37
C GLY A 93 -30.48 23.37 -22.83
N LEU A 94 -31.73 23.20 -22.38
CA LEU A 94 -32.54 24.27 -21.78
C LEU A 94 -31.82 24.90 -20.57
N ARG A 95 -31.16 24.07 -19.76
CA ARG A 95 -30.33 24.53 -18.64
C ARG A 95 -29.20 25.47 -19.09
N LYS A 96 -28.59 25.25 -20.27
CA LYS A 96 -27.55 26.13 -20.82
C LYS A 96 -28.13 27.47 -21.26
N ILE A 97 -29.30 27.45 -21.90
CA ILE A 97 -30.04 28.67 -22.27
C ILE A 97 -30.38 29.49 -21.02
N ILE A 98 -30.89 28.85 -19.97
CA ILE A 98 -31.17 29.51 -18.68
C ILE A 98 -29.90 30.13 -18.10
N THR A 99 -28.75 29.44 -18.21
CA THR A 99 -27.47 29.93 -17.72
C THR A 99 -26.99 31.17 -18.46
N CYS A 100 -27.35 31.37 -19.74
CA CYS A 100 -26.99 32.56 -20.50
C CYS A 100 -27.46 33.86 -19.85
N PHE A 101 -28.58 33.81 -19.14
CA PHE A 101 -29.11 34.98 -18.44
C PHE A 101 -28.19 35.49 -17.32
N LEU A 102 -27.22 34.69 -16.83
CA LEU A 102 -26.19 35.17 -15.89
C LEU A 102 -25.32 36.28 -16.48
N LEU A 103 -25.16 36.34 -17.80
CA LEU A 103 -24.42 37.43 -18.45
C LEU A 103 -25.14 38.78 -18.36
N LEU A 104 -26.45 38.78 -18.11
CA LEU A 104 -27.23 40.00 -17.91
C LEU A 104 -27.17 40.48 -16.46
N THR A 105 -26.59 39.72 -15.54
CA THR A 105 -26.56 40.05 -14.11
C THR A 105 -25.93 41.42 -13.81
N PRO A 106 -24.80 41.84 -14.42
CA PRO A 106 -24.25 43.18 -14.18
C PRO A 106 -25.21 44.30 -14.61
N TRP A 107 -25.93 44.11 -15.71
CA TRP A 107 -26.92 45.06 -16.19
C TRP A 107 -28.12 45.16 -15.25
N VAL A 108 -28.62 44.01 -14.76
CA VAL A 108 -29.70 43.96 -13.76
C VAL A 108 -29.27 44.64 -12.46
N ALA A 109 -28.04 44.36 -11.99
CA ALA A 109 -27.49 44.98 -10.78
C ALA A 109 -27.34 46.50 -10.91
N ALA A 110 -26.87 46.98 -12.06
CA ALA A 110 -26.73 48.41 -12.31
C ALA A 110 -28.07 49.15 -12.44
N THR A 111 -29.09 48.49 -13.01
CA THR A 111 -30.39 49.12 -13.31
C THR A 111 -31.36 49.06 -12.14
N TYR A 112 -31.40 47.92 -11.44
CA TYR A 112 -32.42 47.61 -10.43
C TYR A 112 -31.84 47.42 -9.01
N GLY A 113 -30.52 47.54 -8.87
CA GLY A 113 -29.82 47.38 -7.59
C GLY A 113 -29.52 45.93 -7.19
N PRO A 114 -28.75 45.75 -6.10
CA PRO A 114 -28.20 44.45 -5.70
C PRO A 114 -29.26 43.44 -5.25
N GLY A 115 -30.34 43.89 -4.59
CA GLY A 115 -31.41 42.99 -4.11
C GLY A 115 -32.22 42.35 -5.25
N ILE A 116 -32.48 43.08 -6.34
CA ILE A 116 -33.15 42.50 -7.52
C ILE A 116 -32.17 41.61 -8.29
N ALA A 117 -30.88 41.96 -8.34
CA ALA A 117 -29.87 41.11 -8.93
C ALA A 117 -29.71 39.77 -8.20
N SER A 118 -29.78 39.75 -6.85
CA SER A 118 -29.72 38.50 -6.08
C SER A 118 -30.92 37.59 -6.38
N LEU A 119 -32.14 38.15 -6.41
CA LEU A 119 -33.35 37.41 -6.80
C LEU A 119 -33.27 36.89 -8.24
N PHE A 120 -32.72 37.69 -9.16
CA PHE A 120 -32.53 37.29 -10.55
C PHE A 120 -31.57 36.10 -10.67
N VAL A 121 -30.43 36.13 -9.98
CA VAL A 121 -29.49 35.00 -9.92
C VAL A 121 -30.12 33.78 -9.24
N ALA A 122 -30.98 33.98 -8.24
CA ALA A 122 -31.75 32.90 -7.60
C ALA A 122 -32.71 32.22 -8.56
N ALA A 123 -33.47 33.00 -9.34
CA ALA A 123 -34.37 32.46 -10.35
C ALA A 123 -33.62 31.64 -11.41
N ILE A 124 -32.46 32.13 -11.87
CA ILE A 124 -31.60 31.42 -12.83
C ILE A 124 -31.06 30.12 -12.22
N THR A 125 -30.56 30.17 -10.99
CA THR A 125 -30.01 29.00 -10.28
C THR A 125 -31.09 27.96 -10.00
N GLY A 126 -32.30 28.38 -9.62
CA GLY A 126 -33.45 27.50 -9.44
C GLY A 126 -33.90 26.84 -10.74
N GLY A 127 -34.01 27.62 -11.83
CA GLY A 127 -34.32 27.10 -13.16
C GLY A 127 -33.25 26.12 -13.66
N PHE A 128 -31.98 26.44 -13.42
CA PHE A 128 -30.84 25.57 -13.70
C PHE A 128 -30.94 24.25 -12.91
N ALA A 129 -31.23 24.33 -11.60
CA ALA A 129 -31.35 23.19 -10.71
C ALA A 129 -32.50 22.27 -11.11
N LEU A 130 -33.67 22.81 -11.45
CA LEU A 130 -34.83 22.04 -11.91
C LEU A 130 -34.53 21.31 -13.22
N CYS A 131 -33.96 22.01 -14.21
CA CYS A 131 -33.58 21.38 -15.47
C CYS A 131 -32.50 20.31 -15.29
N LYS A 132 -31.53 20.55 -14.39
CA LYS A 132 -30.50 19.57 -14.01
C LYS A 132 -31.14 18.30 -13.44
N ALA A 133 -32.06 18.44 -12.48
CA ALA A 133 -32.72 17.29 -11.86
C ALA A 133 -33.47 16.42 -12.88
N ILE A 134 -34.19 17.05 -13.83
CA ILE A 134 -34.90 16.35 -14.91
C ILE A 134 -33.91 15.63 -15.83
N ALA A 135 -32.83 16.31 -16.25
CA ALA A 135 -31.82 15.74 -17.13
C ALA A 135 -31.09 14.56 -16.47
N ASP A 136 -30.62 14.71 -15.23
CA ASP A 136 -29.86 13.69 -14.50
C ASP A 136 -30.69 12.41 -14.28
N THR A 137 -32.01 12.55 -14.09
CA THR A 137 -32.95 11.40 -13.99
C THR A 137 -32.96 10.54 -15.26
N ALA A 138 -32.72 11.16 -16.43
CA ALA A 138 -32.64 10.47 -17.71
C ALA A 138 -31.22 9.96 -18.05
N ALA A 139 -30.19 10.51 -17.41
CA ALA A 139 -28.79 10.26 -17.74
C ALA A 139 -28.37 8.80 -17.48
N TYR A 140 -28.57 8.30 -16.26
CA TYR A 140 -28.09 6.97 -15.88
C TYR A 140 -28.67 5.84 -16.75
N PRO A 141 -30.00 5.78 -17.01
CA PRO A 141 -30.57 4.78 -17.92
C PRO A 141 -30.05 4.90 -19.35
N TRP A 142 -29.85 6.13 -19.86
CA TRP A 142 -29.33 6.35 -21.21
C TRP A 142 -27.88 5.91 -21.35
N VAL A 143 -27.03 6.17 -20.35
CA VAL A 143 -25.63 5.72 -20.32
C VAL A 143 -25.52 4.20 -20.42
N GLN A 144 -26.42 3.46 -19.78
CA GLN A 144 -26.48 1.99 -19.92
C GLN A 144 -26.87 1.52 -21.33
N GLU A 145 -27.56 2.36 -22.11
CA GLU A 145 -27.98 2.03 -23.47
C GLU A 145 -26.83 2.14 -24.47
N TYR A 146 -26.03 3.22 -24.41
CA TYR A 146 -25.00 3.49 -25.42
C TYR A 146 -23.58 3.04 -25.03
N ILE A 147 -23.29 2.73 -23.76
CA ILE A 147 -21.96 2.24 -23.36
C ILE A 147 -21.96 0.70 -23.25
N PRO A 148 -21.17 -0.01 -24.06
CA PRO A 148 -21.07 -1.46 -23.96
C PRO A 148 -20.43 -1.92 -22.64
N ASP A 149 -20.99 -2.97 -22.05
CA ASP A 149 -20.57 -3.55 -20.76
C ASP A 149 -19.08 -3.90 -20.72
N SER A 150 -18.57 -4.40 -21.84
CA SER A 150 -17.16 -4.81 -22.00
C SER A 150 -16.16 -3.66 -21.93
N VAL A 151 -16.58 -2.41 -22.18
CA VAL A 151 -15.68 -1.25 -22.23
C VAL A 151 -16.03 -0.16 -21.21
N ARG A 152 -17.07 -0.33 -20.38
CA ARG A 152 -17.49 0.69 -19.39
C ARG A 152 -16.35 1.16 -18.49
N GLY A 153 -15.57 0.25 -17.93
CA GLY A 153 -14.45 0.60 -17.04
C GLY A 153 -13.40 1.48 -17.76
N LYS A 154 -13.00 1.07 -18.97
CA LYS A 154 -12.05 1.82 -19.80
C LYS A 154 -12.61 3.18 -20.23
N TYR A 155 -13.90 3.24 -20.58
CA TYR A 155 -14.59 4.48 -20.88
C TYR A 155 -14.53 5.45 -19.70
N TYR A 156 -14.97 5.03 -18.51
CA TYR A 156 -15.00 5.91 -17.34
C TYR A 156 -13.60 6.37 -16.94
N ALA A 157 -12.60 5.50 -17.00
CA ALA A 157 -11.21 5.88 -16.75
C ALA A 157 -10.71 6.93 -17.75
N THR A 158 -11.01 6.75 -19.04
CA THR A 158 -10.60 7.66 -20.10
C THR A 158 -11.33 9.01 -19.99
N SER A 159 -12.66 8.99 -19.84
CA SER A 159 -13.48 10.19 -19.67
C SER A 159 -13.04 11.00 -18.44
N ASN A 160 -12.83 10.34 -17.30
CA ASN A 160 -12.38 10.99 -16.09
C ASN A 160 -10.97 11.60 -16.22
N LEU A 161 -10.07 10.94 -16.96
CA LEU A 161 -8.74 11.48 -17.25
C LEU A 161 -8.83 12.79 -18.04
N PHE A 162 -9.59 12.81 -19.14
CA PHE A 162 -9.78 14.03 -19.94
C PHE A 162 -10.48 15.14 -19.16
N ALA A 163 -11.53 14.81 -18.39
CA ALA A 163 -12.24 15.77 -17.54
C ALA A 163 -11.33 16.39 -16.46
N THR A 164 -10.45 15.59 -15.84
CA THR A 164 -9.49 16.06 -14.84
C THR A 164 -8.44 16.97 -15.45
N LEU A 165 -7.88 16.61 -16.62
CA LEU A 165 -6.91 17.43 -17.35
C LEU A 165 -7.53 18.76 -17.81
N ALA A 166 -8.76 18.72 -18.32
CA ALA A 166 -9.49 19.92 -18.71
C ALA A 166 -9.78 20.82 -17.51
N SER A 167 -10.20 20.25 -16.37
CA SER A 167 -10.38 21.01 -15.13
C SER A 167 -9.10 21.72 -14.70
N PHE A 168 -7.98 21.00 -14.73
CA PHE A 168 -6.67 21.54 -14.34
C PHE A 168 -6.29 22.74 -15.22
N LEU A 169 -6.41 22.60 -16.54
CA LEU A 169 -6.12 23.67 -17.48
C LEU A 169 -7.05 24.87 -17.30
N VAL A 170 -8.36 24.62 -17.19
CA VAL A 170 -9.38 25.67 -17.07
C VAL A 170 -9.21 26.47 -15.80
N VAL A 171 -8.89 25.83 -14.68
CA VAL A 171 -8.70 26.51 -13.41
C VAL A 171 -7.46 27.43 -13.45
N ILE A 172 -6.38 26.99 -14.09
CA ILE A 172 -5.17 27.82 -14.29
C ILE A 172 -5.49 29.04 -15.16
N VAL A 173 -6.17 28.82 -16.30
CA VAL A 173 -6.57 29.88 -17.22
C VAL A 173 -7.53 30.86 -16.52
N ALA A 174 -8.48 30.35 -15.73
CA ALA A 174 -9.43 31.17 -14.99
C ALA A 174 -8.73 32.09 -13.99
N GLY A 175 -7.74 31.57 -13.25
CA GLY A 175 -6.90 32.38 -12.36
C GLY A 175 -6.18 33.50 -13.11
N PHE A 176 -5.58 33.19 -14.26
CA PHE A 176 -4.88 34.17 -15.10
C PHE A 176 -5.80 35.25 -15.69
N VAL A 177 -7.02 34.91 -16.08
CA VAL A 177 -8.03 35.88 -16.55
C VAL A 177 -8.42 36.83 -15.42
N LEU A 178 -8.65 36.30 -14.21
CA LEU A 178 -8.99 37.13 -13.04
C LEU A 178 -7.84 38.02 -12.58
N GLU A 179 -6.59 37.60 -12.74
CA GLU A 179 -5.42 38.41 -12.43
C GLU A 179 -5.35 39.70 -13.27
N ARG A 180 -5.88 39.67 -14.49
CA ARG A 180 -5.81 40.78 -15.46
C ARG A 180 -7.10 41.58 -15.61
N SER A 181 -8.12 41.27 -14.83
CA SER A 181 -9.43 41.89 -14.95
C SER A 181 -9.86 42.55 -13.64
N ALA A 182 -10.53 43.70 -13.77
CA ALA A 182 -11.06 44.43 -12.64
C ALA A 182 -12.59 44.26 -12.53
N GLY A 183 -13.10 44.29 -11.30
CA GLY A 183 -14.53 44.21 -11.02
C GLY A 183 -15.16 42.87 -11.46
N LEU A 184 -16.30 42.96 -12.15
CA LEU A 184 -17.08 41.81 -12.63
C LEU A 184 -16.67 41.32 -14.03
N SER A 185 -15.86 42.09 -14.77
CA SER A 185 -15.52 41.82 -16.18
C SER A 185 -14.82 40.46 -16.39
N GLY A 186 -13.92 40.09 -15.49
CA GLY A 186 -13.25 38.79 -15.48
C GLY A 186 -14.23 37.63 -15.33
N PHE A 187 -15.11 37.72 -14.33
CA PHE A 187 -16.14 36.72 -14.08
C PHE A 187 -17.09 36.58 -15.27
N MET A 188 -17.50 37.69 -15.91
CA MET A 188 -18.34 37.64 -17.11
C MET A 188 -17.66 36.94 -18.28
N THR A 189 -16.37 37.20 -18.48
CA THR A 189 -15.57 36.52 -19.51
C THR A 189 -15.52 35.01 -19.28
N LEU A 190 -15.29 34.60 -18.03
CA LEU A 190 -15.25 33.19 -17.64
C LEU A 190 -16.63 32.51 -17.77
N ILE A 191 -17.71 33.17 -17.33
CA ILE A 191 -19.07 32.66 -17.50
C ILE A 191 -19.41 32.52 -18.99
N GLY A 192 -19.03 33.49 -19.82
CA GLY A 192 -19.21 33.45 -21.27
C GLY A 192 -18.48 32.25 -21.91
N ALA A 193 -17.20 32.06 -21.57
CA ALA A 193 -16.44 30.89 -22.02
C ALA A 193 -17.06 29.57 -21.55
N GLY A 194 -17.53 29.53 -20.30
CA GLY A 194 -18.27 28.40 -19.74
C GLY A 194 -19.54 28.09 -20.54
N ILE A 195 -20.34 29.09 -20.90
CA ILE A 195 -21.56 28.93 -21.71
C ILE A 195 -21.25 28.32 -23.08
N VAL A 196 -20.20 28.79 -23.76
CA VAL A 196 -19.76 28.24 -25.05
C VAL A 196 -19.41 26.75 -24.91
N ALA A 197 -18.60 26.38 -23.91
CA ALA A 197 -18.33 24.98 -23.59
C ALA A 197 -19.62 24.20 -23.23
N GLY A 198 -20.56 24.86 -22.57
CA GLY A 198 -21.89 24.34 -22.28
C GLY A 198 -22.66 23.95 -23.54
N PHE A 199 -22.76 24.83 -24.53
CA PHE A 199 -23.43 24.53 -25.80
C PHE A 199 -22.68 23.48 -26.63
N PHE A 200 -21.35 23.52 -26.64
CA PHE A 200 -20.55 22.47 -27.27
C PHE A 200 -20.88 21.09 -26.65
N SER A 201 -21.02 21.00 -25.32
CA SER A 201 -21.40 19.74 -24.67
C SER A 201 -22.79 19.23 -25.09
N VAL A 202 -23.76 20.13 -25.29
CA VAL A 202 -25.10 19.77 -25.79
C VAL A 202 -25.02 19.24 -27.22
N TRP A 203 -24.25 19.94 -28.07
CA TRP A 203 -24.02 19.53 -29.45
C TRP A 203 -23.33 18.17 -29.54
N SER A 204 -22.30 17.92 -28.72
CA SER A 204 -21.64 16.60 -28.66
C SER A 204 -22.58 15.49 -28.18
N TYR A 205 -23.37 15.70 -27.12
CA TYR A 205 -24.34 14.69 -26.66
C TYR A 205 -25.45 14.39 -27.68
N ALA A 206 -25.82 15.35 -28.54
CA ALA A 206 -26.82 15.10 -29.59
C ALA A 206 -26.39 13.97 -30.56
N HIS A 207 -25.08 13.80 -30.76
CA HIS A 207 -24.47 12.78 -31.63
C HIS A 207 -24.33 11.40 -30.96
N VAL A 208 -24.52 11.30 -29.64
CA VAL A 208 -24.44 10.02 -28.92
C VAL A 208 -25.69 9.18 -29.25
N PRO A 209 -25.57 7.90 -29.63
CA PRO A 209 -26.71 7.07 -30.01
C PRO A 209 -27.60 6.67 -28.82
N GLY A 210 -28.75 6.05 -29.11
CA GLY A 210 -29.73 5.58 -28.10
C GLY A 210 -30.99 6.43 -27.99
N GLY A 211 -31.87 6.09 -27.04
CA GLY A 211 -33.18 6.69 -26.83
C GLY A 211 -34.35 5.76 -27.14
N ALA A 212 -34.15 4.44 -27.18
CA ALA A 212 -35.22 3.47 -27.38
C ALA A 212 -36.31 3.60 -26.30
N ARG A 213 -37.57 3.68 -26.72
CA ARG A 213 -38.71 3.66 -25.79
C ARG A 213 -38.83 2.26 -25.18
N ARG A 214 -38.59 2.12 -23.88
CA ARG A 214 -38.87 0.88 -23.15
C ARG A 214 -40.33 0.87 -22.71
N ALA A 215 -41.10 -0.11 -23.20
CA ALA A 215 -42.53 -0.22 -22.96
C ALA A 215 -42.89 -0.63 -21.51
N ASN A 216 -41.97 -1.25 -20.77
CA ASN A 216 -42.20 -1.73 -19.40
C ASN A 216 -41.11 -1.20 -18.46
N ALA A 217 -41.29 -0.01 -17.88
CA ALA A 217 -40.61 0.34 -16.65
C ALA A 217 -41.52 -0.07 -15.49
N SER A 218 -41.04 -0.97 -14.63
CA SER A 218 -41.70 -1.30 -13.37
C SER A 218 -41.88 0.00 -12.56
N THR A 219 -43.11 0.30 -12.16
CA THR A 219 -43.40 1.42 -11.27
C THR A 219 -42.70 1.21 -9.93
N MET A 220 -42.03 2.25 -9.43
CA MET A 220 -41.34 2.22 -8.15
C MET A 220 -42.36 2.06 -7.02
N ASP A 221 -42.26 0.99 -6.24
CA ASP A 221 -43.16 0.73 -5.12
C ASP A 221 -42.69 1.51 -3.89
N MET A 222 -43.37 2.62 -3.58
CA MET A 222 -43.03 3.50 -2.46
C MET A 222 -43.04 2.77 -1.10
N ARG A 223 -43.84 1.70 -0.94
CA ARG A 223 -43.84 0.91 0.30
C ARG A 223 -42.51 0.17 0.48
N LYS A 224 -41.93 -0.34 -0.60
CA LYS A 224 -40.62 -0.99 -0.57
C LYS A 224 -39.51 0.01 -0.30
N VAL A 225 -39.57 1.22 -0.89
CA VAL A 225 -38.63 2.31 -0.60
C VAL A 225 -38.65 2.68 0.89
N LEU A 226 -39.83 2.84 1.49
CA LEU A 226 -39.96 3.13 2.92
C LEU A 226 -39.48 1.98 3.82
N ALA A 227 -39.61 0.73 3.36
CA ALA A 227 -39.11 -0.43 4.09
C ALA A 227 -37.57 -0.45 4.19
N VAL A 228 -36.84 0.10 3.19
CA VAL A 228 -35.38 0.27 3.23
C VAL A 228 -34.93 1.07 4.45
N GLY A 229 -35.72 2.07 4.84
CA GLY A 229 -35.43 2.90 6.01
C GLY A 229 -35.36 2.12 7.34
N ARG A 230 -35.83 0.86 7.38
CA ARG A 230 -35.73 0.00 8.57
C ARG A 230 -34.40 -0.74 8.67
N ASP A 231 -33.67 -0.89 7.56
CA ASP A 231 -32.37 -1.56 7.59
C ASP A 231 -31.39 -0.79 8.49
N ARG A 232 -30.84 -1.50 9.48
CA ARG A 232 -29.90 -0.94 10.45
C ARG A 232 -28.56 -0.59 9.81
N ASN A 233 -28.10 -1.36 8.82
CA ASN A 233 -26.81 -1.10 8.18
C ASN A 233 -26.91 0.14 7.27
N PHE A 234 -27.95 0.21 6.43
CA PHE A 234 -28.25 1.39 5.62
C PHE A 234 -28.44 2.66 6.46
N ARG A 235 -29.21 2.61 7.57
CA ARG A 235 -29.40 3.77 8.45
C ARG A 235 -28.10 4.28 9.06
N ARG A 236 -27.22 3.39 9.50
CA ARG A 236 -25.90 3.80 10.05
C ARG A 236 -25.03 4.42 8.99
N TYR A 237 -25.02 3.84 7.78
CA TYR A 237 -24.31 4.42 6.65
C TYR A 237 -24.87 5.81 6.29
N MET A 238 -26.20 5.98 6.26
CA MET A 238 -26.87 7.28 6.07
C MET A 238 -26.58 8.30 7.16
N LEU A 239 -26.56 7.88 8.42
CA LEU A 239 -26.21 8.77 9.51
C LEU A 239 -24.74 9.22 9.41
N GLY A 240 -23.83 8.28 9.10
CA GLY A 240 -22.42 8.58 8.89
C GLY A 240 -22.19 9.55 7.73
N ILE A 241 -22.78 9.28 6.56
CA ILE A 241 -22.64 10.15 5.38
C ILE A 241 -23.28 11.52 5.64
N GLY A 242 -24.42 11.55 6.32
CA GLY A 242 -25.13 12.77 6.65
C GLY A 242 -24.30 13.71 7.53
N LEU A 243 -23.63 13.18 8.56
CA LEU A 243 -22.73 13.98 9.40
C LEU A 243 -21.54 14.55 8.61
N VAL A 244 -20.95 13.75 7.73
CA VAL A 244 -19.84 14.20 6.87
C VAL A 244 -20.31 15.29 5.89
N ILE A 245 -21.49 15.14 5.30
CA ILE A 245 -22.09 16.17 4.42
C ILE A 245 -22.34 17.46 5.22
N VAL A 246 -23.03 17.37 6.36
CA VAL A 246 -23.38 18.55 7.17
C VAL A 246 -22.14 19.30 7.63
N GLY A 247 -21.07 18.59 8.01
CA GLY A 247 -19.81 19.20 8.41
C GLY A 247 -19.01 19.78 7.25
N PHE A 248 -18.77 19.00 6.20
CA PHE A 248 -17.74 19.32 5.21
C PHE A 248 -18.27 20.11 4.00
N THR A 249 -19.53 19.91 3.62
CA THR A 249 -20.10 20.57 2.43
C THR A 249 -20.17 22.10 2.57
N PRO A 250 -20.61 22.67 3.71
CA PRO A 250 -20.57 24.13 3.90
C PRO A 250 -19.15 24.67 3.96
N LEU A 251 -18.25 23.96 4.65
CA LEU A 251 -16.84 24.35 4.73
C LEU A 251 -16.25 24.53 3.32
N LEU A 252 -16.44 23.56 2.43
CA LEU A 252 -15.94 23.64 1.05
C LEU A 252 -16.58 24.77 0.23
N SER A 253 -17.87 25.02 0.40
CA SER A 253 -18.57 26.07 -0.35
C SER A 253 -18.19 27.48 0.07
N PHE A 254 -17.86 27.68 1.35
CA PHE A 254 -17.46 28.98 1.89
C PHE A 254 -15.94 29.14 2.02
N LEU A 255 -15.15 28.11 1.71
CA LEU A 255 -13.68 28.17 1.71
C LEU A 255 -13.12 29.30 0.84
N PRO A 256 -13.63 29.57 -0.38
CA PRO A 256 -13.16 30.71 -1.18
C PRO A 256 -13.33 32.06 -0.47
N LEU A 257 -14.43 32.24 0.29
CA LEU A 257 -14.67 33.47 1.05
C LEU A 257 -13.71 33.59 2.23
N PHE A 258 -13.47 32.49 2.96
CA PHE A 258 -12.46 32.45 4.02
C PHE A 258 -11.07 32.85 3.50
N MET A 259 -10.67 32.29 2.35
CA MET A 259 -9.38 32.61 1.74
C MET A 259 -9.27 34.09 1.35
N ARG A 260 -10.36 34.70 0.86
CA ARG A 260 -10.37 36.11 0.48
C ARG A 260 -10.40 37.03 1.70
N GLN A 261 -11.31 36.78 2.63
CA GLN A 261 -11.65 37.72 3.71
C GLN A 261 -10.74 37.60 4.93
N VAL A 262 -10.24 36.39 5.24
CA VAL A 262 -9.45 36.12 6.44
C VAL A 262 -7.97 35.94 6.11
N ILE A 263 -7.67 35.08 5.12
CA ILE A 263 -6.28 34.79 4.74
C ILE A 263 -5.69 35.91 3.86
N GLY A 264 -6.52 36.63 3.10
CA GLY A 264 -6.09 37.73 2.24
C GLY A 264 -5.51 37.28 0.90
N LEU A 265 -5.89 36.10 0.41
CA LEU A 265 -5.49 35.64 -0.92
C LEU A 265 -6.21 36.42 -2.02
N SER A 266 -5.51 36.63 -3.14
CA SER A 266 -6.09 37.24 -4.33
C SER A 266 -7.13 36.31 -4.98
N GLU A 267 -8.07 36.87 -5.74
CA GLU A 267 -9.11 36.09 -6.42
C GLU A 267 -8.51 35.08 -7.42
N SER A 268 -7.41 35.44 -8.08
CA SER A 268 -6.68 34.56 -8.98
C SER A 268 -6.03 33.39 -8.24
N ASP A 269 -5.44 33.62 -7.06
CA ASP A 269 -4.88 32.56 -6.21
C ASP A 269 -5.96 31.58 -5.75
N ILE A 270 -7.10 32.10 -5.26
CA ILE A 270 -8.22 31.31 -4.76
C ILE A 270 -8.80 30.43 -5.86
N VAL A 271 -8.95 30.97 -7.07
CA VAL A 271 -9.40 30.17 -8.21
C VAL A 271 -8.39 29.11 -8.55
N ARG A 272 -7.09 29.32 -8.40
CA ARG A 272 -6.05 28.31 -8.66
C ARG A 272 -5.97 27.20 -7.61
N LEU A 273 -6.43 27.40 -6.38
CA LEU A 273 -6.31 26.41 -5.29
C LEU A 273 -6.80 24.98 -5.62
N PRO A 274 -7.92 24.77 -6.33
CA PRO A 274 -8.38 23.44 -6.72
C PRO A 274 -7.40 22.66 -7.61
N THR A 275 -6.42 23.31 -8.24
CA THR A 275 -5.34 22.61 -8.97
C THR A 275 -4.58 21.64 -8.08
N GLY A 276 -4.35 22.01 -6.81
CA GLY A 276 -3.75 21.12 -5.82
C GLY A 276 -4.60 19.87 -5.59
N ALA A 277 -5.91 20.04 -5.40
CA ALA A 277 -6.84 18.91 -5.19
C ALA A 277 -6.94 17.99 -6.41
N LEU A 278 -6.91 18.56 -7.63
CA LEU A 278 -6.88 17.78 -8.86
C LEU A 278 -5.58 16.96 -8.99
N LEU A 279 -4.42 17.55 -8.67
CA LEU A 279 -3.14 16.84 -8.66
C LEU A 279 -3.12 15.72 -7.62
N GLY A 280 -3.49 16.04 -6.37
CA GLY A 280 -3.55 15.06 -5.28
C GLY A 280 -4.50 13.90 -5.61
N GLY A 281 -5.67 14.21 -6.16
CA GLY A 281 -6.64 13.21 -6.58
C GLY A 281 -6.16 12.34 -7.75
N LEU A 282 -5.48 12.92 -8.74
CA LEU A 282 -4.93 12.19 -9.87
C LEU A 282 -3.88 11.15 -9.43
N PHE A 283 -2.97 11.52 -8.54
CA PHE A 283 -1.96 10.60 -8.01
C PHE A 283 -2.57 9.56 -7.07
N ALA A 284 -3.51 9.96 -6.22
CA ALA A 284 -4.12 9.07 -5.24
C ALA A 284 -5.15 8.10 -5.84
N GLY A 285 -5.77 8.43 -6.99
CA GLY A 285 -6.82 7.62 -7.60
C GLY A 285 -6.39 6.21 -7.94
N TYR A 286 -5.18 6.04 -8.48
CA TYR A 286 -4.63 4.71 -8.73
C TYR A 286 -4.40 3.94 -7.42
N LEU A 287 -3.78 4.60 -6.44
CA LEU A 287 -3.46 4.02 -5.13
C LEU A 287 -4.71 3.55 -4.39
N TRP A 288 -5.72 4.41 -4.29
CA TRP A 288 -6.97 4.10 -3.60
C TRP A 288 -7.82 3.09 -4.36
N GLY A 289 -7.78 3.09 -5.70
CA GLY A 289 -8.41 2.06 -6.53
C GLY A 289 -7.84 0.67 -6.23
N TRP A 290 -6.52 0.52 -6.37
CA TRP A 290 -5.80 -0.72 -6.06
C TRP A 290 -6.04 -1.17 -4.60
N ALA A 291 -5.93 -0.24 -3.64
CA ALA A 291 -6.11 -0.57 -2.23
C ALA A 291 -7.54 -1.02 -1.91
N SER A 292 -8.52 -0.44 -2.58
CA SER A 292 -9.94 -0.77 -2.44
C SER A 292 -10.21 -2.16 -3.00
N ASP A 293 -9.59 -2.50 -4.13
CA ASP A 293 -9.71 -3.82 -4.76
C ASP A 293 -9.18 -4.95 -3.88
N ARG A 294 -8.09 -4.71 -3.15
CA ARG A 294 -7.38 -5.74 -2.40
C ARG A 294 -7.74 -5.81 -0.92
N TYR A 295 -7.87 -4.66 -0.26
CA TYR A 295 -8.12 -4.59 1.19
C TYR A 295 -9.55 -4.19 1.52
N GLY A 296 -10.43 -4.06 0.53
CA GLY A 296 -11.83 -3.71 0.67
C GLY A 296 -12.09 -2.20 0.78
N SER A 297 -13.37 -1.86 0.73
CA SER A 297 -13.86 -0.48 0.72
C SER A 297 -13.68 0.24 2.05
N LYS A 298 -13.85 -0.47 3.17
CA LYS A 298 -13.87 0.16 4.51
C LYS A 298 -12.52 0.76 4.92
N PRO A 299 -11.36 0.07 4.81
CA PRO A 299 -10.06 0.67 5.16
C PRO A 299 -9.72 1.90 4.32
N VAL A 300 -10.02 1.86 3.02
CA VAL A 300 -9.80 2.99 2.09
C VAL A 300 -10.68 4.18 2.44
N MET A 301 -11.99 3.94 2.63
CA MET A 301 -12.94 4.99 3.02
C MET A 301 -12.51 5.67 4.32
N MET A 302 -12.17 4.88 5.34
CA MET A 302 -11.76 5.40 6.64
C MET A 302 -10.46 6.19 6.56
N SER A 303 -9.48 5.74 5.77
CA SER A 303 -8.23 6.46 5.55
C SER A 303 -8.47 7.81 4.87
N GLY A 304 -9.30 7.84 3.81
CA GLY A 304 -9.71 9.08 3.16
C GLY A 304 -10.44 10.02 4.13
N LEU A 305 -11.33 9.49 4.96
CA LEU A 305 -12.06 10.27 5.96
C LEU A 305 -11.15 10.84 7.07
N ILE A 306 -10.12 10.10 7.49
CA ILE A 306 -9.11 10.59 8.44
C ILE A 306 -8.31 11.75 7.84
N ILE A 307 -7.90 11.65 6.57
CA ILE A 307 -7.25 12.78 5.88
C ILE A 307 -8.19 13.98 5.87
N ARG A 308 -9.47 13.78 5.53
CA ARG A 308 -10.47 14.87 5.53
C ARG A 308 -10.72 15.46 6.91
N LEU A 309 -10.68 14.65 7.97
CA LEU A 309 -10.82 15.11 9.35
C LEU A 309 -9.72 16.10 9.74
N LEU A 310 -8.51 15.97 9.20
CA LEU A 310 -7.40 16.88 9.49
C LEU A 310 -7.49 18.21 8.73
N LEU A 311 -8.22 18.26 7.60
CA LEU A 311 -8.27 19.44 6.75
C LEU A 311 -8.78 20.72 7.45
N PRO A 312 -9.88 20.70 8.24
CA PRO A 312 -10.33 21.92 8.93
C PRO A 312 -9.27 22.49 9.87
N LEU A 313 -8.48 21.62 10.53
CA LEU A 313 -7.37 22.06 11.39
C LEU A 313 -6.24 22.67 10.57
N LEU A 314 -5.87 22.06 9.44
CA LEU A 314 -4.83 22.60 8.56
C LEU A 314 -5.23 23.95 7.96
N TRP A 315 -6.50 24.11 7.56
CA TRP A 315 -7.02 25.37 7.05
C TRP A 315 -7.06 26.46 8.13
N PHE A 316 -7.38 26.10 9.38
CA PHE A 316 -7.35 27.02 10.53
C PHE A 316 -5.93 27.53 10.85
N LEU A 317 -4.91 26.70 10.68
CA LEU A 317 -3.51 27.04 10.96
C LEU A 317 -2.85 27.90 9.87
N LEU A 318 -3.54 28.25 8.78
CA LEU A 318 -2.95 29.07 7.73
C LEU A 318 -2.63 30.48 8.24
N PRO A 319 -1.40 30.97 8.02
CA PRO A 319 -1.05 32.34 8.40
C PRO A 319 -1.81 33.33 7.49
N PRO A 320 -2.48 34.35 8.04
CA PRO A 320 -3.10 35.40 7.23
C PRO A 320 -2.06 36.38 6.67
N ASN A 321 -2.31 36.93 5.49
CA ASN A 321 -1.51 37.96 4.80
C ASN A 321 0.00 37.64 4.72
N SER A 322 0.35 36.37 4.51
CA SER A 322 1.73 35.90 4.42
C SER A 322 2.06 35.44 3.00
N PRO A 323 3.30 35.61 2.51
CA PRO A 323 3.72 35.03 1.23
C PRO A 323 3.63 33.49 1.23
N TRP A 324 3.65 32.87 2.41
CA TRP A 324 3.51 31.42 2.57
C TRP A 324 2.06 30.94 2.55
N SER A 325 1.07 31.83 2.61
CA SER A 325 -0.35 31.45 2.68
C SER A 325 -0.80 30.66 1.45
N PHE A 326 -0.48 31.14 0.24
CA PHE A 326 -0.82 30.45 -1.01
C PHE A 326 -0.15 29.09 -1.17
N PRO A 327 1.20 28.94 -1.05
CA PRO A 327 1.84 27.64 -1.23
C PRO A 327 1.40 26.62 -0.16
N LEU A 328 1.19 27.05 1.10
CA LEU A 328 0.64 26.18 2.13
C LEU A 328 -0.80 25.76 1.81
N ALA A 329 -1.65 26.70 1.38
CA ALA A 329 -3.02 26.40 0.97
C ALA A 329 -3.05 25.43 -0.22
N LEU A 330 -2.15 25.58 -1.19
CA LEU A 330 -2.01 24.65 -2.31
C LEU A 330 -1.60 23.24 -1.82
N GLY A 331 -0.67 23.14 -0.88
CA GLY A 331 -0.29 21.87 -0.25
C GLY A 331 -1.45 21.20 0.50
N ILE A 332 -2.26 21.98 1.24
CA ILE A 332 -3.48 21.49 1.90
C ILE A 332 -4.50 21.02 0.85
N SER A 333 -4.66 21.74 -0.26
CA SER A 333 -5.50 21.31 -1.38
C SER A 333 -5.04 19.98 -1.97
N VAL A 334 -3.73 19.72 -2.08
CA VAL A 334 -3.22 18.40 -2.52
C VAL A 334 -3.67 17.30 -1.56
N LEU A 335 -3.50 17.50 -0.24
CA LEU A 335 -3.98 16.56 0.77
C LEU A 335 -5.51 16.38 0.70
N GLN A 336 -6.25 17.45 0.44
CA GLN A 336 -7.68 17.39 0.22
C GLN A 336 -8.02 16.47 -0.97
N GLY A 337 -7.35 16.63 -2.11
CA GLY A 337 -7.53 15.75 -3.27
C GLY A 337 -7.30 14.27 -2.97
N ILE A 338 -6.22 13.98 -2.22
CA ILE A 338 -5.91 12.60 -1.79
C ILE A 338 -7.04 12.04 -0.91
N GLY A 339 -7.51 12.82 0.06
CA GLY A 339 -8.59 12.43 0.99
C GLY A 339 -9.94 12.29 0.30
N ASP A 340 -10.29 13.21 -0.60
CA ASP A 340 -11.55 13.23 -1.34
C ASP A 340 -11.68 12.00 -2.24
N VAL A 341 -10.61 11.60 -2.93
CA VAL A 341 -10.62 10.39 -3.79
C VAL A 341 -10.68 9.11 -2.96
N GLY A 342 -9.95 9.02 -1.84
CA GLY A 342 -10.04 7.88 -0.92
C GLY A 342 -11.44 7.72 -0.32
N TRP A 343 -12.05 8.84 0.08
CA TRP A 343 -13.44 8.88 0.50
C TRP A 343 -14.37 8.43 -0.62
N ALA A 344 -14.26 9.00 -1.83
CA ALA A 344 -15.17 8.72 -2.93
C ALA A 344 -15.14 7.24 -3.36
N ILE A 345 -13.94 6.66 -3.55
CA ILE A 345 -13.78 5.25 -3.94
C ILE A 345 -14.30 4.33 -2.82
N GLY A 346 -13.88 4.60 -1.59
CA GLY A 346 -14.25 3.77 -0.45
C GLY A 346 -15.75 3.84 -0.13
N SER A 347 -16.34 5.03 -0.04
CA SER A 347 -17.75 5.20 0.33
C SER A 347 -18.69 4.68 -0.76
N ALA A 348 -18.35 4.88 -2.04
CA ALA A 348 -19.14 4.37 -3.16
C ALA A 348 -19.10 2.84 -3.21
N ARG A 349 -17.90 2.23 -3.13
CA ARG A 349 -17.80 0.77 -3.11
C ARG A 349 -18.50 0.15 -1.91
N LEU A 350 -18.36 0.74 -0.72
CA LEU A 350 -19.04 0.25 0.48
C LEU A 350 -20.57 0.30 0.30
N LEU A 351 -21.08 1.38 -0.30
CA LEU A 351 -22.50 1.52 -0.60
C LEU A 351 -22.98 0.43 -1.56
N PHE A 352 -22.33 0.28 -2.72
CA PHE A 352 -22.79 -0.60 -3.79
C PHE A 352 -22.53 -2.09 -3.54
N VAL A 353 -21.46 -2.43 -2.82
CA VAL A 353 -21.05 -3.84 -2.62
C VAL A 353 -21.59 -4.41 -1.31
N ASN A 354 -21.71 -3.61 -0.25
CA ASN A 354 -22.04 -4.12 1.09
C ASN A 354 -23.39 -3.62 1.61
N VAL A 355 -23.67 -2.32 1.48
CA VAL A 355 -24.86 -1.72 2.09
C VAL A 355 -26.11 -1.98 1.26
N VAL A 356 -26.00 -2.01 -0.06
CA VAL A 356 -27.13 -2.12 -0.99
C VAL A 356 -27.23 -3.54 -1.51
N PRO A 357 -28.33 -4.27 -1.23
CA PRO A 357 -28.56 -5.58 -1.82
C PRO A 357 -28.77 -5.45 -3.34
N SER A 358 -28.14 -6.31 -4.14
CA SER A 358 -28.24 -6.28 -5.60
C SER A 358 -29.68 -6.39 -6.11
N ALA A 359 -30.53 -7.18 -5.42
CA ALA A 359 -31.93 -7.41 -5.77
C ALA A 359 -32.86 -6.20 -5.53
N GLN A 360 -32.46 -5.22 -4.71
CA GLN A 360 -33.29 -4.04 -4.34
C GLN A 360 -32.52 -2.73 -4.55
N SER A 361 -31.59 -2.72 -5.51
CA SER A 361 -30.70 -1.59 -5.75
C SER A 361 -31.45 -0.30 -6.11
N MET A 362 -32.57 -0.41 -6.82
CA MET A 362 -33.38 0.74 -7.23
C MET A 362 -34.00 1.45 -6.02
N GLU A 363 -34.62 0.70 -5.09
CA GLU A 363 -35.27 1.27 -3.90
C GLU A 363 -34.27 1.89 -2.93
N TYR A 364 -33.13 1.24 -2.70
CA TYR A 364 -32.06 1.77 -1.84
C TYR A 364 -31.44 3.04 -2.43
N MET A 365 -31.18 3.07 -3.74
CA MET A 365 -30.61 4.25 -4.40
C MET A 365 -31.60 5.43 -4.43
N ALA A 366 -32.87 5.15 -4.65
CA ALA A 366 -33.93 6.16 -4.59
C ALA A 366 -33.95 6.87 -3.23
N LEU A 367 -33.95 6.11 -2.13
CA LEU A 367 -33.92 6.66 -0.78
C LEU A 367 -32.59 7.37 -0.47
N TYR A 368 -31.46 6.78 -0.88
CA TYR A 368 -30.13 7.37 -0.75
C TYR A 368 -30.05 8.77 -1.34
N TYR A 369 -30.40 8.93 -2.63
CA TYR A 369 -30.31 10.23 -3.31
C TYR A 369 -31.28 11.25 -2.75
N ALA A 370 -32.49 10.83 -2.37
CA ALA A 370 -33.46 11.73 -1.75
C ALA A 370 -32.96 12.27 -0.40
N LEU A 371 -32.48 11.39 0.49
CA LEU A 371 -31.96 11.81 1.80
C LEU A 371 -30.66 12.61 1.66
N ALA A 372 -29.72 12.17 0.82
CA ALA A 372 -28.47 12.89 0.59
C ALA A 372 -28.73 14.29 0.01
N GLY A 373 -29.67 14.43 -0.93
CA GLY A 373 -30.08 15.71 -1.51
C GLY A 373 -30.67 16.66 -0.46
N LEU A 374 -31.59 16.17 0.38
CA LEU A 374 -32.16 16.97 1.48
C LEU A 374 -31.09 17.41 2.48
N ILE A 375 -30.27 16.48 2.96
CA ILE A 375 -29.22 16.77 3.95
C ILE A 375 -28.24 17.80 3.39
N THR A 376 -27.81 17.64 2.13
CA THR A 376 -26.88 18.56 1.46
C THR A 376 -27.51 19.95 1.28
N GLY A 377 -28.78 20.03 0.88
CA GLY A 377 -29.49 21.29 0.71
C GLY A 377 -29.62 22.05 2.03
N PHE A 378 -30.12 21.39 3.08
CA PHE A 378 -30.22 22.00 4.41
C PHE A 378 -28.85 22.38 4.98
N SER A 379 -27.84 21.55 4.77
CA SER A 379 -26.47 21.82 5.22
C SER A 379 -25.93 23.15 4.66
N GLN A 380 -26.07 23.40 3.35
CA GLN A 380 -25.63 24.64 2.71
C GLN A 380 -26.38 25.87 3.24
N MET A 381 -27.71 25.76 3.36
CA MET A 381 -28.54 26.84 3.87
C MET A 381 -28.20 27.18 5.34
N LEU A 382 -28.00 26.16 6.18
CA LEU A 382 -27.62 26.33 7.58
C LEU A 382 -26.20 26.90 7.72
N GLY A 383 -25.26 26.46 6.89
CA GLY A 383 -23.88 26.99 6.89
C GLY A 383 -23.83 28.49 6.58
N GLY A 384 -24.58 28.94 5.58
CA GLY A 384 -24.68 30.37 5.25
C GLY A 384 -25.27 31.20 6.39
N ARG A 385 -26.38 30.73 6.98
CA ARG A 385 -27.02 31.37 8.14
C ARG A 385 -26.12 31.40 9.37
N LEU A 386 -25.40 30.32 9.64
CA LEU A 386 -24.47 30.22 10.76
C LEU A 386 -23.35 31.26 10.63
N LEU A 387 -22.79 31.41 9.43
CA LEU A 387 -21.74 32.39 9.20
C LEU A 387 -22.27 33.82 9.41
N ASP A 388 -23.40 34.19 8.82
CA ASP A 388 -23.94 35.55 9.01
C ASP A 388 -24.36 35.84 10.46
N ALA A 389 -24.98 34.87 11.15
CA ALA A 389 -25.35 35.01 12.56
C ALA A 389 -24.13 35.21 13.49
N LEU A 390 -22.96 34.74 13.07
CA LEU A 390 -21.70 34.88 13.80
C LEU A 390 -20.76 35.91 13.16
N GLY A 391 -21.27 36.77 12.26
CA GLY A 391 -20.45 37.71 11.49
C GLY A 391 -19.63 38.69 12.34
N ASP A 392 -20.18 39.08 13.49
CA ASP A 392 -19.54 40.00 14.44
C ASP A 392 -18.56 39.30 15.39
N LEU A 393 -18.46 37.97 15.35
CA LEU A 393 -17.57 37.21 16.21
C LEU A 393 -16.11 37.48 15.82
N GLN A 394 -15.39 38.21 16.67
CA GLN A 394 -13.95 38.42 16.55
C GLN A 394 -13.31 38.30 17.93
N LEU A 395 -12.75 37.12 18.22
CA LEU A 395 -12.00 36.89 19.45
C LEU A 395 -10.53 36.60 19.11
N GLN A 396 -9.60 37.07 19.94
CA GLN A 396 -8.19 36.71 19.85
C GLN A 396 -7.81 35.91 21.09
N ILE A 397 -7.41 34.64 20.90
CA ILE A 397 -6.98 33.76 21.98
C ILE A 397 -5.63 33.17 21.61
N GLY A 398 -4.60 33.43 22.42
CA GLY A 398 -3.27 32.82 22.25
C GLY A 398 -2.62 33.09 20.89
N GLY A 399 -2.83 34.27 20.30
CA GLY A 399 -2.32 34.64 18.97
C GLY A 399 -3.18 34.14 17.80
N PHE A 400 -4.24 33.36 18.05
CA PHE A 400 -5.17 32.88 17.03
C PHE A 400 -6.43 33.74 17.01
N ARG A 401 -6.89 34.07 15.80
CA ARG A 401 -8.17 34.75 15.56
C ARG A 401 -9.28 33.70 15.47
N ILE A 402 -10.27 33.82 16.33
CA ILE A 402 -11.50 33.03 16.29
C ILE A 402 -12.59 33.90 15.68
N ASP A 403 -13.15 33.40 14.58
CA ASP A 403 -14.21 34.04 13.81
C ASP A 403 -15.31 33.05 13.41
N GLN A 404 -16.30 33.53 12.66
CA GLN A 404 -17.37 32.73 12.08
C GLN A 404 -16.87 31.49 11.31
N TYR A 405 -15.75 31.59 10.59
CA TYR A 405 -15.19 30.49 9.80
C TYR A 405 -14.51 29.45 10.69
N THR A 406 -13.91 29.88 11.80
CA THR A 406 -13.34 29.00 12.82
C THR A 406 -14.42 28.11 13.42
N VAL A 407 -15.62 28.65 13.69
CA VAL A 407 -16.76 27.86 14.17
C VAL A 407 -17.23 26.85 13.12
N LEU A 408 -17.24 27.25 11.84
CA LEU A 408 -17.55 26.34 10.74
C LEU A 408 -16.52 25.21 10.59
N MET A 409 -15.23 25.52 10.75
CA MET A 409 -14.15 24.52 10.73
C MET A 409 -14.23 23.56 11.93
N ALA A 410 -14.51 24.10 13.12
CA ALA A 410 -14.70 23.29 14.33
C ALA A 410 -15.91 22.35 14.20
N SER A 411 -17.03 22.84 13.65
CA SER A 411 -18.21 21.99 13.40
C SER A 411 -17.92 20.92 12.35
N ALA A 412 -17.20 21.27 11.28
CA ALA A 412 -16.74 20.31 10.28
C ALA A 412 -15.87 19.21 10.90
N PHE A 413 -14.92 19.57 11.78
CA PHE A 413 -14.07 18.62 12.50
C PHE A 413 -14.89 17.70 13.40
N LEU A 414 -15.74 18.25 14.27
CA LEU A 414 -16.54 17.49 15.23
C LEU A 414 -17.53 16.55 14.55
N LEU A 415 -18.26 17.02 13.53
CA LEU A 415 -19.23 16.22 12.79
C LEU A 415 -18.55 15.13 11.97
N THR A 416 -17.39 15.42 11.36
CA THR A 416 -16.60 14.41 10.65
C THR A 416 -16.04 13.36 11.61
N ALA A 417 -15.59 13.75 12.80
CA ALA A 417 -15.13 12.82 13.84
C ALA A 417 -16.28 11.92 14.34
N ALA A 418 -17.48 12.49 14.55
CA ALA A 418 -18.67 11.73 14.86
C ALA A 418 -19.05 10.77 13.72
N GLY A 419 -18.98 11.22 12.46
CA GLY A 419 -19.17 10.39 11.26
C GLY A 419 -18.20 9.22 11.21
N LEU A 420 -16.91 9.47 11.47
CA LEU A 420 -15.85 8.44 11.55
C LEU A 420 -16.20 7.39 12.62
N TRP A 421 -16.67 7.82 13.79
CA TRP A 421 -17.10 6.91 14.86
C TRP A 421 -18.29 6.04 14.44
N ILE A 422 -19.28 6.60 13.72
CA ILE A 422 -20.42 5.84 13.20
C ILE A 422 -19.99 4.85 12.12
N PHE A 423 -19.09 5.23 11.21
CA PHE A 423 -18.60 4.35 10.15
C PHE A 423 -17.82 3.15 10.68
N ARG A 424 -17.21 3.23 11.88
CA ARG A 424 -16.63 2.04 12.54
C ARG A 424 -17.69 0.96 12.78
N GLN A 425 -18.94 1.33 13.04
CA GLN A 425 -20.05 0.42 13.32
C GLN A 425 -20.79 -0.09 12.07
N VAL A 426 -20.50 0.46 10.88
CA VAL A 426 -21.03 -0.03 9.60
C VAL A 426 -20.31 -1.32 9.23
N ARG A 427 -21.05 -2.33 8.75
CA ARG A 427 -20.45 -3.61 8.34
C ARG A 427 -19.51 -3.38 7.15
N GLY A 428 -18.28 -3.90 7.25
CA GLY A 428 -17.28 -3.82 6.19
C GLY A 428 -17.29 -5.06 5.30
N ASP A 429 -16.62 -4.96 4.16
CA ASP A 429 -16.44 -6.01 3.16
C ASP A 429 -15.11 -6.78 3.29
N SER A 430 -14.18 -6.31 4.13
CA SER A 430 -12.87 -6.94 4.33
C SER A 430 -12.57 -7.34 5.78
N GLY A 431 -11.72 -8.36 5.92
CA GLY A 431 -11.16 -8.78 7.21
C GLY A 431 -9.98 -7.92 7.68
N VAL A 432 -9.49 -6.99 6.86
CA VAL A 432 -8.37 -6.11 7.20
C VAL A 432 -8.89 -4.85 7.89
N SER A 433 -8.41 -4.59 9.10
CA SER A 433 -8.76 -3.37 9.83
C SER A 433 -8.05 -2.13 9.25
N THR A 434 -8.61 -0.93 9.45
CA THR A 434 -7.98 0.33 9.03
C THR A 434 -6.59 0.53 9.65
N GLY A 435 -6.38 0.07 10.90
CA GLY A 435 -5.07 0.15 11.55
C GLY A 435 -4.03 -0.77 10.94
N GLN A 436 -4.40 -2.01 10.60
CA GLN A 436 -3.53 -2.93 9.87
C GLN A 436 -3.20 -2.38 8.49
N PHE A 437 -4.19 -1.85 7.78
CA PHE A 437 -4.01 -1.21 6.47
C PHE A 437 -3.04 -0.04 6.55
N ALA A 438 -3.20 0.88 7.50
CA ALA A 438 -2.25 1.97 7.71
C ALA A 438 -0.84 1.47 8.05
N GLY A 439 -0.73 0.39 8.84
CA GLY A 439 0.54 -0.26 9.16
C GLY A 439 1.32 -0.77 7.94
N LEU A 440 0.64 -1.14 6.84
CA LEU A 440 1.30 -1.56 5.60
C LEU A 440 2.12 -0.43 4.96
N PHE A 441 1.72 0.83 5.18
CA PHE A 441 2.41 2.01 4.66
C PHE A 441 3.48 2.55 5.61
N LEU A 442 3.58 2.01 6.83
CA LEU A 442 4.61 2.39 7.80
C LEU A 442 5.83 1.46 7.76
N GLN A 443 5.76 0.36 7.00
CA GLN A 443 6.81 -0.65 6.93
C GLN A 443 7.52 -0.66 5.56
N GLY A 444 8.86 -0.68 5.60
CA GLY A 444 9.70 -0.71 4.41
C GLY A 444 9.55 0.56 3.58
N SER A 445 9.64 0.41 2.25
CA SER A 445 9.51 1.52 1.30
C SER A 445 8.24 1.38 0.45
N PRO A 446 7.06 1.79 0.98
CA PRO A 446 5.77 1.54 0.33
C PRO A 446 5.68 2.19 -1.05
N ILE A 447 6.16 3.43 -1.22
CA ILE A 447 6.14 4.14 -2.50
C ILE A 447 6.94 3.38 -3.58
N ARG A 448 8.11 2.84 -3.21
CA ARG A 448 8.94 2.04 -4.14
C ARG A 448 8.30 0.70 -4.44
N ALA A 449 7.63 0.08 -3.46
CA ALA A 449 6.88 -1.15 -3.66
C ALA A 449 5.74 -0.93 -4.65
N PHE A 450 4.97 0.16 -4.48
CA PHE A 450 3.94 0.57 -5.42
C PHE A 450 4.48 0.79 -6.83
N GLU A 451 5.57 1.55 -6.97
CA GLU A 451 6.18 1.78 -8.28
C GLU A 451 6.58 0.45 -8.96
N ALA A 452 7.18 -0.47 -8.20
CA ALA A 452 7.57 -1.78 -8.70
C ALA A 452 6.35 -2.62 -9.12
N MET A 453 5.28 -2.63 -8.32
CA MET A 453 4.05 -3.36 -8.63
C MET A 453 3.33 -2.81 -9.87
N ILE A 454 3.27 -1.48 -10.03
CA ILE A 454 2.67 -0.85 -11.23
C ILE A 454 3.42 -1.28 -12.49
N ARG A 455 4.75 -1.22 -12.43
CA ARG A 455 5.61 -1.58 -13.56
C ARG A 455 5.61 -3.08 -13.81
N TYR A 456 5.47 -3.91 -12.78
CA TYR A 456 5.29 -5.36 -12.90
C TYR A 456 4.07 -5.71 -13.76
N HIS A 457 2.91 -5.10 -13.49
CA HIS A 457 1.68 -5.35 -14.28
C HIS A 457 1.74 -4.81 -15.72
N ARG A 458 2.66 -3.87 -16.01
CA ARG A 458 2.86 -3.32 -17.36
C ARG A 458 4.00 -4.00 -18.11
N ALA A 459 4.82 -4.81 -17.44
CA ALA A 459 5.94 -5.49 -18.03
C ALA A 459 5.46 -6.62 -18.93
N GLN A 460 5.88 -6.60 -20.21
CA GLN A 460 5.53 -7.64 -21.17
C GLN A 460 6.66 -8.65 -21.37
N ASP A 461 7.92 -8.21 -21.26
CA ASP A 461 9.09 -9.06 -21.43
C ASP A 461 9.56 -9.69 -20.10
N GLU A 462 10.22 -10.84 -20.20
CA GLU A 462 10.73 -11.58 -19.03
C GLU A 462 11.73 -10.79 -18.20
N ARG A 463 12.63 -10.02 -18.84
CA ARG A 463 13.67 -9.27 -18.13
C ARG A 463 13.05 -8.18 -17.26
N SER A 464 12.08 -7.44 -17.79
CA SER A 464 11.35 -6.41 -17.04
C SER A 464 10.57 -7.01 -15.88
N VAL A 465 9.92 -8.16 -16.08
CA VAL A 465 9.18 -8.85 -15.01
C VAL A 465 10.13 -9.29 -13.90
N VAL A 466 11.23 -9.98 -14.23
CA VAL A 466 12.27 -10.38 -13.28
C VAL A 466 12.82 -9.16 -12.52
N PHE A 467 13.16 -8.08 -13.22
CA PHE A 467 13.69 -6.87 -12.60
C PHE A 467 12.69 -6.21 -11.64
N MET A 468 11.40 -6.18 -11.98
CA MET A 468 10.36 -5.65 -11.09
C MET A 468 10.11 -6.58 -9.88
N THR A 469 10.12 -7.90 -10.08
CA THR A 469 10.06 -8.89 -8.99
C THR A 469 11.20 -8.68 -8.00
N ALA A 470 12.43 -8.55 -8.49
CA ALA A 470 13.60 -8.27 -7.67
C ALA A 470 13.46 -6.96 -6.87
N ARG A 471 12.96 -5.90 -7.50
CA ARG A 471 12.71 -4.61 -6.84
C ARG A 471 11.66 -4.73 -5.74
N MET A 472 10.60 -5.50 -5.94
CA MET A 472 9.58 -5.75 -4.91
C MET A 472 10.20 -6.37 -3.66
N GLY A 473 11.04 -7.40 -3.80
CA GLY A 473 11.75 -8.01 -2.66
C GLY A 473 12.71 -7.07 -1.92
N GLN A 474 13.35 -6.14 -2.63
CA GLN A 474 14.25 -5.14 -2.02
C GLN A 474 13.53 -4.06 -1.21
N THR A 475 12.22 -3.87 -1.44
CA THR A 475 11.49 -2.79 -0.77
C THR A 475 11.23 -3.04 0.71
N GLN A 476 11.33 -4.31 1.15
CA GLN A 476 10.95 -4.79 2.49
C GLN A 476 9.53 -4.39 2.92
N SER A 477 8.67 -4.06 1.95
CA SER A 477 7.27 -3.74 2.19
C SER A 477 6.42 -5.01 2.18
N ARG A 478 5.28 -5.02 2.88
CA ARG A 478 4.30 -6.13 2.85
C ARG A 478 3.26 -5.99 1.74
N LEU A 479 3.31 -4.91 0.96
CA LEU A 479 2.37 -4.66 -0.14
C LEU A 479 2.48 -5.66 -1.31
N PRO A 480 3.68 -6.09 -1.77
CA PRO A 480 3.80 -6.86 -3.00
C PRO A 480 3.53 -8.37 -2.84
N VAL A 481 2.83 -8.80 -1.76
CA VAL A 481 2.61 -10.23 -1.47
C VAL A 481 1.93 -10.95 -2.65
N ASP A 482 0.79 -10.46 -3.14
CA ASP A 482 0.04 -11.08 -4.23
C ASP A 482 0.83 -11.05 -5.53
N GLU A 483 1.54 -9.96 -5.84
CA GLU A 483 2.38 -9.86 -7.03
C GLU A 483 3.53 -10.88 -7.00
N LEU A 484 4.09 -11.15 -5.82
CA LEU A 484 5.10 -12.19 -5.63
C LEU A 484 4.50 -13.61 -5.68
N LEU A 485 3.27 -13.80 -5.19
CA LEU A 485 2.53 -15.05 -5.36
C LEU A 485 2.21 -15.31 -6.84
N ASP A 486 1.86 -14.28 -7.60
CA ASP A 486 1.65 -14.37 -9.05
C ASP A 486 2.97 -14.67 -9.77
N ALA A 487 4.06 -14.01 -9.38
CA ALA A 487 5.40 -14.29 -9.93
C ALA A 487 5.87 -15.72 -9.64
N LEU A 488 5.51 -16.31 -8.49
CA LEU A 488 5.76 -17.73 -8.18
C LEU A 488 4.97 -18.69 -9.08
N ARG A 489 3.84 -18.25 -9.64
CA ARG A 489 2.97 -19.03 -10.54
C ARG A 489 3.26 -18.76 -12.01
N ASP A 490 4.20 -17.86 -12.33
CA ASP A 490 4.55 -17.49 -13.69
C ASP A 490 5.07 -18.71 -14.48
N PRO A 491 4.69 -18.88 -15.77
CA PRO A 491 5.16 -20.01 -16.58
C PRO A 491 6.69 -20.01 -16.79
N ARG A 492 7.35 -18.85 -16.72
CA ARG A 492 8.78 -18.71 -17.00
C ARG A 492 9.61 -19.09 -15.77
N PHE A 493 10.70 -19.80 -16.01
CA PHE A 493 11.59 -20.27 -14.94
C PHE A 493 12.25 -19.11 -14.18
N ASN A 494 12.78 -18.10 -14.89
CA ASN A 494 13.55 -17.03 -14.24
C ASN A 494 12.66 -16.12 -13.37
N VAL A 495 11.40 -15.93 -13.76
CA VAL A 495 10.43 -15.16 -12.94
C VAL A 495 10.14 -15.88 -11.63
N ARG A 496 9.89 -17.19 -11.68
CA ARG A 496 9.68 -18.01 -10.48
C ARG A 496 10.93 -18.06 -9.60
N TYR A 497 12.10 -18.22 -10.21
CA TYR A 497 13.38 -18.16 -9.51
C TYR A 497 13.52 -16.84 -8.74
N GLU A 498 13.35 -15.71 -9.42
CA GLU A 498 13.47 -14.38 -8.79
C GLU A 498 12.40 -14.13 -7.73
N ALA A 499 11.19 -14.67 -7.92
CA ALA A 499 10.12 -14.59 -6.93
C ALA A 499 10.53 -15.29 -5.62
N ILE A 500 11.12 -16.49 -5.69
CA ILE A 500 11.61 -17.20 -4.50
C ILE A 500 12.72 -16.38 -3.80
N ILE A 501 13.69 -15.85 -4.56
CA ILE A 501 14.77 -15.00 -4.02
C ILE A 501 14.20 -13.73 -3.38
N SER A 502 13.21 -13.12 -4.00
CA SER A 502 12.57 -11.90 -3.52
C SER A 502 11.81 -12.14 -2.22
N ILE A 503 11.05 -13.25 -2.14
CA ILE A 503 10.34 -13.66 -0.92
C ILE A 503 11.33 -13.93 0.23
N ALA A 504 12.47 -14.56 -0.05
CA ALA A 504 13.50 -14.82 0.96
C ALA A 504 14.10 -13.54 1.60
N ARG A 505 13.94 -12.38 0.96
CA ARG A 505 14.39 -11.07 1.46
C ARG A 505 13.32 -10.32 2.26
N MET A 506 12.09 -10.82 2.25
CA MET A 506 10.97 -10.21 2.95
C MET A 506 10.87 -10.67 4.40
N GLN A 507 10.07 -9.95 5.18
CA GLN A 507 9.63 -10.44 6.48
C GLN A 507 8.73 -11.68 6.31
N PRO A 508 8.69 -12.58 7.30
CA PRO A 508 7.78 -13.72 7.30
C PRO A 508 6.33 -13.30 7.03
N ASP A 509 5.74 -13.89 6.01
CA ASP A 509 4.32 -13.74 5.67
C ASP A 509 3.69 -15.11 5.44
N PRO A 510 2.55 -15.42 6.10
CA PRO A 510 1.83 -16.67 5.91
C PRO A 510 1.58 -17.16 4.51
N GLN A 511 1.12 -16.27 3.64
CA GLN A 511 0.73 -16.68 2.31
C GLN A 511 1.98 -16.99 1.48
N LEU A 512 3.04 -16.20 1.66
CA LEU A 512 4.32 -16.44 0.99
C LEU A 512 4.99 -17.73 1.49
N THR A 513 4.97 -18.01 2.80
CA THR A 513 5.51 -19.26 3.37
C THR A 513 4.78 -20.48 2.82
N ASP A 514 3.44 -20.47 2.81
CA ASP A 514 2.64 -21.58 2.29
C ASP A 514 2.89 -21.80 0.78
N ALA A 515 3.03 -20.71 0.02
CA ALA A 515 3.37 -20.79 -1.39
C ALA A 515 4.78 -21.37 -1.62
N LEU A 516 5.78 -20.97 -0.84
CA LEU A 516 7.12 -21.55 -0.90
C LEU A 516 7.13 -23.05 -0.54
N ILE A 517 6.33 -23.47 0.44
CA ILE A 517 6.13 -24.90 0.77
C ILE A 517 5.57 -25.66 -0.44
N GLY A 518 4.58 -25.07 -1.13
CA GLY A 518 4.03 -25.63 -2.37
C GLY A 518 5.07 -25.76 -3.49
N VAL A 519 5.92 -24.75 -3.67
CA VAL A 519 7.03 -24.77 -4.65
C VAL A 519 8.05 -25.85 -4.29
N MET A 520 8.40 -25.97 -3.01
CA MET A 520 9.33 -26.99 -2.51
C MET A 520 8.85 -28.41 -2.80
N ARG A 521 7.55 -28.68 -2.56
CA ARG A 521 6.89 -29.97 -2.88
C ARG A 521 6.58 -30.15 -4.38
N GLY A 522 6.94 -29.18 -5.21
CA GLY A 522 6.67 -29.19 -6.64
C GLY A 522 7.51 -30.18 -7.43
N LYS A 523 7.26 -30.24 -8.75
CA LYS A 523 7.92 -31.17 -9.67
C LYS A 523 9.28 -30.70 -10.21
N SER A 524 9.71 -29.47 -9.92
CA SER A 524 10.95 -28.90 -10.46
C SER A 524 12.04 -28.94 -9.39
N PRO A 525 13.03 -29.85 -9.49
CA PRO A 525 14.05 -30.00 -8.45
C PRO A 525 14.86 -28.73 -8.22
N ALA A 526 15.16 -27.98 -9.29
CA ALA A 526 15.88 -26.72 -9.20
C ALA A 526 15.12 -25.67 -8.37
N LEU A 527 13.83 -25.48 -8.61
CA LEU A 527 13.01 -24.54 -7.82
C LEU A 527 12.77 -25.05 -6.40
N SER A 528 12.64 -26.37 -6.21
CA SER A 528 12.47 -26.97 -4.88
C SER A 528 13.67 -26.71 -3.97
N VAL A 529 14.88 -26.82 -4.50
CA VAL A 529 16.14 -26.52 -3.80
C VAL A 529 16.16 -25.07 -3.31
N ILE A 530 15.79 -24.13 -4.17
CA ILE A 530 15.84 -22.69 -3.84
C ILE A 530 14.70 -22.34 -2.87
N ALA A 531 13.53 -22.98 -3.00
CA ALA A 531 12.43 -22.81 -2.07
C ALA A 531 12.79 -23.31 -0.66
N ALA A 532 13.49 -24.45 -0.53
CA ALA A 532 13.98 -24.93 0.76
C ALA A 532 14.96 -23.94 1.40
N TRP A 533 15.89 -23.39 0.61
CA TRP A 533 16.77 -22.30 1.07
C TRP A 533 15.99 -21.06 1.52
N ALA A 534 15.00 -20.62 0.72
CA ALA A 534 14.18 -19.46 1.03
C ALA A 534 13.37 -19.64 2.31
N LEU A 535 12.76 -20.82 2.51
CA LEU A 535 12.06 -21.18 3.74
C LEU A 535 12.98 -21.08 4.97
N GLY A 536 14.20 -21.61 4.89
CA GLY A 536 15.20 -21.45 5.96
C GLY A 536 15.60 -19.98 6.20
N ARG A 537 15.69 -19.19 5.12
CA ARG A 537 16.12 -17.78 5.19
C ARG A 537 15.04 -16.83 5.72
N THR A 538 13.77 -17.09 5.40
CA THR A 538 12.63 -16.29 5.87
C THR A 538 12.49 -16.37 7.39
N GLY A 539 12.84 -17.50 8.00
CA GLY A 539 12.80 -17.65 9.45
C GLY A 539 11.43 -18.06 10.00
N ASP A 540 10.47 -18.43 9.14
CA ASP A 540 9.14 -18.80 9.59
C ASP A 540 9.10 -20.23 10.15
N PRO A 541 8.72 -20.45 11.43
CA PRO A 541 8.66 -21.77 12.04
C PRO A 541 7.71 -22.75 11.35
N ARG A 542 6.72 -22.29 10.58
CA ARG A 542 5.83 -23.16 9.80
C ARG A 542 6.54 -23.92 8.70
N SER A 543 7.76 -23.50 8.37
CA SER A 543 8.64 -24.19 7.44
C SER A 543 9.21 -25.49 8.01
N LEU A 544 9.23 -25.67 9.34
CA LEU A 544 9.90 -26.81 9.99
C LEU A 544 9.34 -28.17 9.55
N PRO A 545 8.02 -28.46 9.64
CA PRO A 545 7.52 -29.78 9.26
C PRO A 545 7.75 -30.12 7.77
N PRO A 546 7.48 -29.22 6.80
CA PRO A 546 7.82 -29.47 5.39
C PRO A 546 9.32 -29.67 5.13
N LEU A 547 10.18 -28.94 5.82
CA LEU A 547 11.63 -29.08 5.64
C LEU A 547 12.13 -30.44 6.17
N ARG A 548 11.58 -30.93 7.30
CA ARG A 548 11.84 -32.30 7.80
C ARG A 548 11.37 -33.36 6.81
N GLU A 549 10.17 -33.19 6.24
CA GLU A 549 9.68 -34.07 5.18
C GLU A 549 10.63 -34.09 3.97
N GLY A 550 11.17 -32.93 3.58
CA GLY A 550 12.10 -32.79 2.47
C GLY A 550 13.44 -33.53 2.64
N LEU A 551 13.82 -33.94 3.86
CA LEU A 551 14.93 -34.86 4.08
C LEU A 551 14.68 -36.24 3.44
N ASN A 552 13.43 -36.62 3.21
CA ASN A 552 13.03 -37.86 2.52
C ASN A 552 12.86 -37.70 1.00
N SER A 553 13.28 -36.58 0.42
CA SER A 553 13.19 -36.34 -1.02
C SER A 553 14.00 -37.37 -1.83
N SER A 554 13.56 -37.70 -3.03
CA SER A 554 14.33 -38.53 -3.97
C SER A 554 15.57 -37.83 -4.54
N TYR A 555 15.67 -36.50 -4.39
CA TYR A 555 16.80 -35.71 -4.87
C TYR A 555 17.72 -35.29 -3.72
N ARG A 556 18.97 -35.76 -3.74
CA ARG A 556 20.03 -35.40 -2.76
C ARG A 556 20.17 -33.89 -2.56
N SER A 557 20.12 -33.11 -3.65
CA SER A 557 20.20 -31.65 -3.58
C SER A 557 19.11 -31.02 -2.71
N ILE A 558 17.89 -31.53 -2.74
CA ILE A 558 16.78 -31.07 -1.89
C ILE A 558 17.04 -31.46 -0.43
N GLN A 559 17.45 -32.70 -0.18
CA GLN A 559 17.80 -33.17 1.18
C GLN A 559 18.87 -32.27 1.82
N SER A 560 19.94 -31.97 1.07
CA SER A 560 21.03 -31.08 1.49
C SER A 560 20.54 -29.68 1.88
N HIS A 561 19.67 -29.08 1.06
CA HIS A 561 19.16 -27.74 1.33
C HIS A 561 18.15 -27.72 2.48
N CYS A 562 17.33 -28.76 2.62
CA CYS A 562 16.46 -28.94 3.78
C CYS A 562 17.27 -29.05 5.07
N ALA A 563 18.32 -29.87 5.11
CA ALA A 563 19.20 -29.98 6.27
C ALA A 563 19.81 -28.63 6.68
N ARG A 564 20.34 -27.87 5.70
CA ARG A 564 20.89 -26.52 5.93
C ARG A 564 19.83 -25.50 6.38
N ALA A 565 18.62 -25.59 5.83
CA ALA A 565 17.50 -24.73 6.19
C ALA A 565 17.01 -25.02 7.63
N LEU A 566 16.87 -26.29 8.00
CA LEU A 566 16.54 -26.72 9.37
C LEU A 566 17.57 -26.22 10.37
N ALA A 567 18.86 -26.35 10.06
CA ALA A 567 19.93 -25.80 10.87
C ALA A 567 19.89 -24.27 10.98
N THR A 568 19.46 -23.58 9.91
CA THR A 568 19.29 -22.12 9.92
C THR A 568 18.13 -21.67 10.79
N LEU A 569 17.06 -22.48 10.87
CA LEU A 569 15.92 -22.26 11.75
C LEU A 569 16.18 -22.73 13.20
N GLY A 570 17.33 -23.34 13.47
CA GLY A 570 17.69 -23.82 14.81
C GLY A 570 16.95 -25.09 15.22
N ASP A 571 16.54 -25.93 14.25
CA ASP A 571 15.72 -27.11 14.52
C ASP A 571 16.50 -28.27 15.17
N ARG A 572 16.57 -28.25 16.51
CA ARG A 572 17.25 -29.30 17.27
C ARG A 572 16.55 -30.66 17.22
N GLU A 573 15.26 -30.72 16.92
CA GLU A 573 14.53 -31.99 16.82
C GLU A 573 15.01 -32.84 15.63
N SER A 574 15.66 -32.21 14.63
CA SER A 574 16.20 -32.90 13.46
C SER A 574 17.59 -33.53 13.70
N ILE A 575 18.25 -33.29 14.84
CA ILE A 575 19.62 -33.78 15.10
C ILE A 575 19.75 -35.31 14.96
N PRO A 576 18.86 -36.14 15.55
CA PRO A 576 18.99 -37.60 15.45
C PRO A 576 18.87 -38.12 14.01
N ASP A 577 17.94 -37.57 13.22
CA ASP A 577 17.75 -37.96 11.82
C ASP A 577 18.93 -37.53 10.95
N LEU A 578 19.43 -36.30 11.13
CA LEU A 578 20.61 -35.81 10.43
C LEU A 578 21.86 -36.63 10.75
N LEU A 579 22.04 -37.06 12.00
CA LEU A 579 23.16 -37.91 12.42
C LEU A 579 23.07 -39.30 11.79
N ALA A 580 21.90 -39.94 11.82
CA ALA A 580 21.70 -41.25 11.19
C ALA A 580 21.98 -41.19 9.68
N ARG A 581 21.54 -40.12 9.01
CA ARG A 581 21.77 -39.89 7.58
C ARG A 581 23.24 -39.68 7.26
N LEU A 582 23.95 -38.87 8.05
CA LEU A 582 25.39 -38.66 7.91
C LEU A 582 26.14 -40.00 7.92
N GLN A 583 25.77 -40.91 8.82
CA GLN A 583 26.41 -42.22 8.96
C GLN A 583 26.06 -43.21 7.84
N SER A 584 24.86 -43.12 7.27
CA SER A 584 24.39 -44.03 6.22
C SER A 584 24.74 -43.59 4.79
N GLU A 585 25.01 -42.30 4.59
CA GLU A 585 25.26 -41.73 3.26
C GLU A 585 26.69 -41.99 2.81
N SER A 586 26.88 -42.27 1.52
CA SER A 586 28.19 -42.53 0.91
C SER A 586 28.72 -41.36 0.09
N ASP A 587 27.83 -40.45 -0.33
CA ASP A 587 28.20 -39.27 -1.12
C ASP A 587 28.78 -38.17 -0.23
N TYR A 588 30.06 -37.84 -0.44
CA TYR A 588 30.76 -36.81 0.35
C TYR A 588 30.09 -35.43 0.28
N GLY A 589 29.51 -35.03 -0.86
CA GLY A 589 28.83 -33.74 -0.97
C GLY A 589 27.59 -33.66 -0.07
N GLN A 590 26.85 -34.76 0.01
CA GLN A 590 25.69 -34.90 0.89
C GLN A 590 26.09 -35.01 2.36
N GLN A 591 27.14 -35.78 2.68
CA GLN A 591 27.69 -35.87 4.03
C GLN A 591 28.15 -34.51 4.57
N VAL A 592 28.83 -33.70 3.74
CA VAL A 592 29.23 -32.33 4.09
C VAL A 592 28.03 -31.44 4.40
N ALA A 593 26.92 -31.58 3.67
CA ALA A 593 25.70 -30.81 3.97
C ALA A 593 25.11 -31.18 5.34
N TYR A 594 25.03 -32.47 5.68
CA TYR A 594 24.58 -32.93 7.00
C TYR A 594 25.55 -32.52 8.10
N ALA A 595 26.86 -32.65 7.87
CA ALA A 595 27.90 -32.22 8.79
C ALA A 595 27.80 -30.72 9.09
N SER A 596 27.68 -29.90 8.05
CA SER A 596 27.50 -28.44 8.18
C SER A 596 26.24 -28.08 8.97
N ALA A 597 25.13 -28.80 8.74
CA ALA A 597 23.88 -28.62 9.47
C ALA A 597 24.02 -29.00 10.95
N LEU A 598 24.61 -30.15 11.27
CA LEU A 598 24.87 -30.62 12.63
C LEU A 598 25.83 -29.69 13.39
N GLY A 599 26.88 -29.22 12.73
CA GLY A 599 27.79 -28.21 13.28
C GLY A 599 27.05 -26.91 13.60
N LYS A 600 26.23 -26.39 12.68
CA LYS A 600 25.45 -25.16 12.91
C LYS A 600 24.39 -25.31 14.00
N LEU A 601 23.85 -26.51 14.20
CA LEU A 601 22.96 -26.86 15.32
C LEU A 601 23.73 -27.06 16.65
N GLN A 602 25.07 -27.06 16.61
CA GLN A 602 25.95 -27.35 17.73
C GLN A 602 25.67 -28.73 18.35
N ALA A 603 25.45 -29.73 17.49
CA ALA A 603 25.12 -31.09 17.91
C ALA A 603 26.36 -31.82 18.46
N SER A 604 26.58 -31.72 19.77
CA SER A 604 27.72 -32.35 20.46
C SER A 604 27.80 -33.86 20.25
N GLU A 605 26.66 -34.53 20.12
CA GLU A 605 26.49 -35.95 19.89
C GLU A 605 26.99 -36.40 18.50
N ALA A 606 27.10 -35.47 17.55
CA ALA A 606 27.61 -35.75 16.21
C ALA A 606 29.15 -35.72 16.12
N THR A 607 29.84 -35.25 17.16
CA THR A 607 31.29 -34.96 17.13
C THR A 607 32.12 -36.15 16.67
N GLU A 608 31.88 -37.34 17.23
CA GLU A 608 32.60 -38.57 16.83
C GLU A 608 32.38 -38.94 15.36
N ALA A 609 31.14 -38.84 14.88
CA ALA A 609 30.81 -39.13 13.49
C ALA A 609 31.47 -38.13 12.52
N LEU A 610 31.53 -36.86 12.90
CA LEU A 610 32.21 -35.81 12.12
C LEU A 610 33.73 -35.99 12.09
N LEU A 611 34.34 -36.41 13.21
CA LEU A 611 35.77 -36.70 13.29
C LEU A 611 36.16 -37.91 12.45
N ALA A 612 35.36 -38.99 12.49
CA ALA A 612 35.55 -40.15 11.64
C ALA A 612 35.49 -39.77 10.15
N LEU A 613 34.51 -38.94 9.77
CA LEU A 613 34.38 -38.46 8.40
C LEU A 613 35.55 -37.55 7.98
N LEU A 614 36.02 -36.67 8.87
CA LEU A 614 37.18 -35.81 8.62
C LEU A 614 38.46 -36.61 8.37
N ARG A 615 38.64 -37.71 9.10
CA ARG A 615 39.77 -38.62 8.92
C ARG A 615 39.76 -39.23 7.53
N ASP A 616 38.62 -39.75 7.11
CA ASP A 616 38.48 -40.54 5.89
C ASP A 616 38.37 -39.69 4.61
N ALA A 617 38.19 -38.37 4.73
CA ALA A 617 38.16 -37.44 3.61
C ALA A 617 39.55 -37.17 3.02
N ASP A 618 39.66 -37.25 1.68
CA ASP A 618 40.91 -37.02 0.94
C ASP A 618 41.04 -35.61 0.33
N ASP A 619 39.92 -34.89 0.14
CA ASP A 619 39.88 -33.56 -0.49
C ASP A 619 40.05 -32.44 0.55
N GLU A 620 41.06 -31.57 0.37
CA GLU A 620 41.40 -30.49 1.30
C GLU A 620 40.23 -29.52 1.57
N SER A 621 39.40 -29.24 0.57
CA SER A 621 38.23 -28.36 0.73
C SER A 621 37.17 -29.01 1.62
N ILE A 622 36.93 -30.31 1.42
CA ILE A 622 36.00 -31.10 2.24
C ILE A 622 36.51 -31.22 3.67
N GLN A 623 37.80 -31.50 3.84
CA GLN A 623 38.44 -31.59 5.16
C GLN A 623 38.24 -30.29 5.95
N MET A 624 38.40 -29.13 5.30
CA MET A 624 38.22 -27.85 5.97
C MET A 624 36.76 -27.56 6.34
N GLU A 625 35.79 -27.94 5.49
CA GLU A 625 34.37 -27.80 5.82
C GLU A 625 33.95 -28.70 6.99
N LEU A 626 34.46 -29.94 7.04
CA LEU A 626 34.25 -30.88 8.14
C LEU A 626 34.93 -30.40 9.42
N ALA A 627 36.15 -29.87 9.34
CA ALA A 627 36.84 -29.27 10.48
C ALA A 627 36.07 -28.06 11.03
N LEU A 628 35.49 -27.22 10.17
CA LEU A 628 34.61 -26.14 10.63
C LEU A 628 33.33 -26.69 11.30
N ALA A 629 32.75 -27.78 10.79
CA ALA A 629 31.59 -28.42 11.41
C ALA A 629 31.93 -28.96 12.81
N VAL A 630 33.07 -29.64 12.97
CA VAL A 630 33.60 -30.12 14.26
C VAL A 630 33.91 -28.95 15.19
N ALA A 631 34.53 -27.89 14.70
CA ALA A 631 34.81 -26.69 15.49
C ALA A 631 33.53 -26.08 16.08
N ARG A 632 32.43 -26.12 15.33
CA ARG A 632 31.12 -25.63 15.79
C ARG A 632 30.43 -26.54 16.81
N THR A 633 30.71 -27.85 16.86
CA THR A 633 30.13 -28.72 17.90
C THR A 633 30.77 -28.49 19.28
N VAL A 634 31.99 -27.95 19.30
CA VAL A 634 32.71 -27.55 20.52
C VAL A 634 32.40 -26.09 20.91
N ALA A 635 31.95 -25.26 19.97
CA ALA A 635 31.60 -23.86 20.20
C ALA A 635 30.41 -23.74 21.16
N ARG A 636 30.55 -22.88 22.18
CA ARG A 636 29.51 -22.62 23.20
C ARG A 636 28.74 -21.33 22.92
N THR A 637 29.38 -20.41 22.20
CA THR A 637 28.77 -19.17 21.71
C THR A 637 29.06 -18.98 20.23
N ASN A 638 28.28 -18.14 19.55
CA ASN A 638 28.58 -17.75 18.17
C ASN A 638 29.95 -17.04 18.03
N GLY A 639 30.56 -16.58 19.14
CA GLY A 639 31.90 -15.97 19.15
C GLY A 639 33.02 -16.97 18.88
N ASP A 640 32.85 -18.23 19.26
CA ASP A 640 33.90 -19.26 19.09
C ASP A 640 34.06 -19.64 17.60
N GLU A 641 32.97 -19.67 16.83
CA GLU A 641 33.03 -19.86 15.37
C GLU A 641 33.90 -18.80 14.68
N HIS A 642 33.81 -17.55 15.13
CA HIS A 642 34.58 -16.45 14.55
C HIS A 642 36.08 -16.65 14.74
N TYR A 643 36.50 -17.25 15.87
CA TYR A 643 37.90 -17.56 16.13
C TYR A 643 38.45 -18.57 15.10
N PHE A 644 37.76 -19.70 14.89
CA PHE A 644 38.17 -20.68 13.88
C PHE A 644 38.25 -20.07 12.48
N ILE A 645 37.23 -19.30 12.07
CA ILE A 645 37.22 -18.65 10.74
C ILE A 645 38.33 -17.61 10.60
N GLN A 646 38.60 -16.82 11.65
CA GLN A 646 39.69 -15.86 11.65
C GLN A 646 41.04 -16.56 11.52
N LEU A 647 41.26 -17.63 12.29
CA LEU A 647 42.49 -18.41 12.24
C LEU A 647 42.69 -19.02 10.86
N LEU A 648 41.65 -19.63 10.28
CA LEU A 648 41.67 -20.17 8.91
C LEU A 648 41.96 -19.09 7.85
N ARG A 649 41.47 -17.86 8.01
CA ARG A 649 41.78 -16.76 7.08
C ARG A 649 43.24 -16.33 7.19
N GLN A 650 43.79 -16.28 8.39
CA GLN A 650 45.18 -15.90 8.63
C GLN A 650 46.16 -16.93 8.05
N THR A 651 45.82 -18.22 8.12
CA THR A 651 46.68 -19.28 7.57
C THR A 651 46.75 -19.30 6.04
N ARG A 652 45.81 -18.66 5.31
CA ARG A 652 45.88 -18.54 3.84
C ARG A 652 47.04 -17.65 3.35
N GLY A 653 47.61 -16.82 4.23
CA GLY A 653 48.78 -15.99 3.92
C GLY A 653 50.08 -16.67 4.35
N GLU A 654 50.32 -16.71 5.66
CA GLU A 654 51.50 -17.34 6.27
C GLU A 654 51.08 -18.34 7.35
N THR A 655 50.93 -19.61 6.96
CA THR A 655 50.43 -20.69 7.82
C THR A 655 51.19 -20.79 9.15
N GLY A 656 52.53 -20.89 9.11
CA GLY A 656 53.36 -21.03 10.30
C GLY A 656 53.23 -19.83 11.26
N THR A 657 53.32 -18.61 10.73
CA THR A 657 53.20 -17.37 11.51
C THR A 657 51.84 -17.26 12.19
N ALA A 658 50.75 -17.55 11.47
CA ALA A 658 49.38 -17.47 12.00
C ALA A 658 49.16 -18.48 13.15
N LEU A 659 49.57 -19.73 12.96
CA LEU A 659 49.45 -20.77 13.98
C LEU A 659 50.32 -20.48 15.20
N ALA A 660 51.53 -19.94 15.01
CA ALA A 660 52.42 -19.54 16.10
C ALA A 660 51.83 -18.38 16.92
N GLN A 661 51.28 -17.35 16.27
CA GLN A 661 50.61 -16.24 16.95
C GLN A 661 49.41 -16.73 17.78
N ALA A 662 48.62 -17.65 17.24
CA ALA A 662 47.52 -18.27 17.96
C ALA A 662 48.00 -19.08 19.17
N ALA A 663 49.07 -19.86 19.03
CA ALA A 663 49.69 -20.58 20.15
C ALA A 663 50.16 -19.61 21.26
N VAL A 664 50.87 -18.53 20.89
CA VAL A 664 51.32 -17.49 21.83
C VAL A 664 50.14 -16.84 22.56
N ALA A 665 49.06 -16.51 21.85
CA ALA A 665 47.86 -15.93 22.44
C ALA A 665 47.18 -16.89 23.45
N LEU A 666 47.24 -18.19 23.19
CA LEU A 666 46.64 -19.21 24.06
C LEU A 666 47.55 -19.65 25.22
N ARG A 667 48.84 -19.32 25.20
CA ARG A 667 49.83 -19.77 26.19
C ARG A 667 49.38 -19.64 27.64
N ARG A 668 48.87 -18.46 28.03
CA ARG A 668 48.42 -18.21 29.42
C ARG A 668 47.23 -19.08 29.81
N LYS A 669 46.37 -19.41 28.85
CA LYS A 669 45.20 -20.25 29.06
C LYS A 669 45.60 -21.72 29.14
N VAL A 670 46.41 -22.18 28.20
CA VAL A 670 46.94 -23.54 28.16
C VAL A 670 47.76 -23.87 29.41
N SER A 671 48.57 -22.94 29.91
CA SER A 671 49.31 -23.15 31.16
C SER A 671 48.43 -23.39 32.39
N ARG A 672 47.23 -22.80 32.41
CA ARG A 672 46.21 -23.06 33.45
C ARG A 672 45.54 -24.42 33.24
N LEU A 673 45.21 -24.77 31.99
CA LEU A 673 44.62 -26.06 31.64
C LEU A 673 45.54 -27.25 32.00
N LEU A 674 46.86 -27.04 31.89
CA LEU A 674 47.90 -28.04 32.19
C LEU A 674 48.22 -28.21 33.68
N GLN A 675 47.56 -27.48 34.59
CA GLN A 675 47.72 -27.61 36.06
C GLN A 675 49.19 -27.65 36.55
N ALA A 676 50.07 -26.82 35.96
CA ALA A 676 51.49 -26.75 36.26
C ALA A 676 52.38 -27.94 35.79
N ASP A 677 51.94 -28.73 34.81
CA ASP A 677 52.85 -29.62 34.06
C ASP A 677 53.84 -28.80 33.22
N ALA A 678 55.04 -28.61 33.77
CA ALA A 678 56.11 -27.82 33.15
C ALA A 678 56.62 -28.45 31.84
N GLN A 679 56.58 -29.77 31.71
CA GLN A 679 57.04 -30.46 30.50
C GLN A 679 56.01 -30.31 29.37
N ALA A 680 54.72 -30.43 29.68
CA ALA A 680 53.65 -30.19 28.71
C ALA A 680 53.63 -28.72 28.24
N LEU A 681 53.86 -27.77 29.14
CA LEU A 681 53.93 -26.35 28.78
C LEU A 681 55.17 -26.05 27.91
N ALA A 682 56.30 -26.70 28.19
CA ALA A 682 57.49 -26.59 27.35
C ALA A 682 57.27 -27.18 25.95
N ALA A 683 56.53 -28.29 25.83
CA ALA A 683 56.12 -28.84 24.54
C ALA A 683 55.21 -27.85 23.78
N PHE A 684 54.25 -27.20 24.46
CA PHE A 684 53.39 -26.19 23.84
C PHE A 684 54.18 -24.96 23.35
N ASP A 685 55.10 -24.44 24.18
CA ASP A 685 55.99 -23.33 23.82
C ASP A 685 56.88 -23.74 22.62
N SER A 686 57.44 -24.95 22.63
CA SER A 686 58.21 -25.51 21.52
C SER A 686 57.38 -25.64 20.24
N SER A 687 56.09 -25.96 20.33
CA SER A 687 55.22 -25.95 19.15
C SER A 687 55.12 -24.56 18.56
N GLY A 688 54.93 -23.51 19.38
CA GLY A 688 54.83 -22.14 18.89
C GLY A 688 56.08 -21.72 18.11
N ASP A 689 57.27 -22.04 18.64
CA ASP A 689 58.55 -21.74 18.01
C ASP A 689 58.77 -22.50 16.70
N LEU A 690 58.40 -23.79 16.66
CA LEU A 690 58.52 -24.62 15.45
C LEU A 690 57.56 -24.15 14.35
N LEU A 691 56.33 -23.78 14.71
CA LEU A 691 55.35 -23.20 13.79
C LEU A 691 55.84 -21.85 13.25
N ALA A 692 56.45 -20.99 14.08
CA ALA A 692 57.00 -19.70 13.64
C ALA A 692 58.14 -19.86 12.60
N ARG A 693 58.86 -20.99 12.65
CA ARG A 693 59.88 -21.38 11.67
C ARG A 693 59.31 -22.14 10.46
N ASN A 694 57.99 -22.17 10.32
CA ASN A 694 57.23 -22.90 9.30
C ASN A 694 57.47 -24.42 9.30
N ASN A 695 57.92 -24.99 10.43
CA ASN A 695 58.05 -26.43 10.62
C ASN A 695 56.75 -27.00 11.19
N LEU A 696 55.77 -27.21 10.30
CA LEU A 696 54.42 -27.67 10.68
C LEU A 696 54.43 -29.07 11.30
N THR A 697 55.26 -29.98 10.80
CA THR A 697 55.36 -31.35 11.31
C THR A 697 55.95 -31.38 12.72
N GLY A 698 57.01 -30.60 12.97
CA GLY A 698 57.59 -30.46 14.31
C GLY A 698 56.63 -29.78 15.29
N GLY A 699 55.92 -28.74 14.83
CA GLY A 699 54.87 -28.08 15.61
C GLY A 699 53.73 -29.03 15.98
N ALA A 700 53.25 -29.83 15.01
CA ALA A 700 52.23 -30.85 15.22
C ALA A 700 52.63 -31.88 16.30
N ALA A 701 53.84 -32.42 16.22
CA ALA A 701 54.34 -33.39 17.20
C ALA A 701 54.43 -32.80 18.63
N ALA A 702 54.85 -31.54 18.75
CA ALA A 702 54.92 -30.84 20.03
C ALA A 702 53.52 -30.50 20.60
N LEU A 703 52.55 -30.18 19.74
CA LEU A 703 51.13 -30.05 20.15
C LEU A 703 50.54 -31.39 20.58
N GLN A 704 50.86 -32.48 19.89
CA GLN A 704 50.45 -33.82 20.30
C GLN A 704 50.92 -34.14 21.73
N GLU A 705 52.21 -33.92 22.03
CA GLU A 705 52.75 -34.14 23.38
C GLU A 705 52.02 -33.28 24.43
N THR A 706 51.67 -32.03 24.07
CA THR A 706 50.88 -31.16 24.92
C THR A 706 49.50 -31.77 25.21
N ILE A 707 48.81 -32.25 24.17
CA ILE A 707 47.45 -32.80 24.31
C ILE A 707 47.44 -34.08 25.14
N GLN A 708 48.41 -34.98 24.95
CA GLN A 708 48.51 -36.24 25.70
C GLN A 708 48.66 -36.05 27.21
N ARG A 709 49.13 -34.87 27.63
CA ARG A 709 49.32 -34.50 29.03
C ARG A 709 48.17 -33.64 29.59
N LEU A 710 47.19 -33.26 28.77
CA LEU A 710 46.00 -32.55 29.25
C LEU A 710 45.08 -33.51 30.02
N PRO A 711 44.44 -33.05 31.11
CA PRO A 711 43.45 -33.85 31.84
C PRO A 711 42.11 -33.86 31.10
N LEU A 712 42.04 -34.52 29.94
CA LEU A 712 40.86 -34.53 29.04
C LEU A 712 39.57 -35.00 29.73
N ALA A 713 39.65 -35.81 30.78
CA ALA A 713 38.51 -36.20 31.60
C ALA A 713 37.76 -35.03 32.28
N GLN A 714 38.40 -33.85 32.39
CA GLN A 714 37.81 -32.63 32.95
C GLN A 714 37.19 -31.72 31.86
N PHE A 715 37.33 -32.09 30.59
CA PHE A 715 36.84 -31.31 29.46
C PHE A 715 35.41 -31.76 29.10
N PRO A 716 34.58 -30.88 28.50
CA PRO A 716 33.32 -31.30 27.90
C PRO A 716 33.55 -32.43 26.89
N THR A 717 32.63 -33.41 26.83
CA THR A 717 32.81 -34.64 26.04
C THR A 717 33.22 -34.35 24.59
N ALA A 718 32.56 -33.42 23.91
CA ALA A 718 32.91 -33.05 22.53
C ALA A 718 34.33 -32.46 22.42
N ALA A 719 34.75 -31.59 23.35
CA ALA A 719 36.09 -31.02 23.34
C ALA A 719 37.18 -32.07 23.63
N ALA A 720 36.91 -33.00 24.54
CA ALA A 720 37.79 -34.11 24.84
C ALA A 720 37.99 -35.02 23.61
N SER A 721 36.89 -35.41 22.94
CA SER A 721 36.92 -36.21 21.71
C SER A 721 37.71 -35.53 20.59
N VAL A 722 37.52 -34.22 20.39
CA VAL A 722 38.25 -33.48 19.34
C VAL A 722 39.75 -33.41 19.64
N LEU A 723 40.14 -33.12 20.88
CA LEU A 723 41.55 -33.08 21.26
C LEU A 723 42.21 -34.46 21.15
N ASP A 724 41.53 -35.51 21.60
CA ASP A 724 42.03 -36.89 21.49
C ASP A 724 42.24 -37.31 20.03
N ALA A 725 41.26 -37.04 19.15
CA ALA A 725 41.39 -37.30 17.72
C ALA A 725 42.52 -36.47 17.08
N CYS A 726 42.67 -35.19 17.44
CA CYS A 726 43.79 -34.36 16.97
C CYS A 726 45.13 -34.94 17.42
N ALA A 727 45.25 -35.39 18.67
CA ALA A 727 46.48 -36.01 19.18
C ALA A 727 46.85 -37.27 18.40
N HIS A 728 45.87 -38.08 17.96
CA HIS A 728 46.14 -39.26 17.14
C HIS A 728 46.71 -38.88 15.76
N HIS A 729 46.20 -37.82 15.14
CA HIS A 729 46.56 -37.42 13.78
C HIS A 729 47.79 -36.51 13.66
N LEU A 730 48.17 -35.80 14.73
CA LEU A 730 49.34 -34.90 14.74
C LEU A 730 50.69 -35.61 14.98
N GLY A 731 50.69 -36.92 15.23
CA GLY A 731 51.89 -37.67 15.61
C GLY A 731 52.83 -38.09 14.48
N PRO A 732 53.97 -38.75 14.82
CA PRO A 732 55.08 -39.04 13.89
C PRO A 732 54.76 -40.02 12.74
N GLY A 733 53.52 -40.51 12.63
CA GLY A 733 52.99 -41.29 11.50
C GLY A 733 51.83 -40.63 10.74
N GLY A 734 51.39 -39.44 11.14
CA GLY A 734 50.33 -38.68 10.46
C GLY A 734 50.88 -37.69 9.44
N SER A 735 50.12 -37.41 8.37
CA SER A 735 50.41 -36.23 7.55
C SER A 735 50.05 -34.99 8.38
N ALA A 736 50.93 -33.98 8.43
CA ALA A 736 50.74 -32.75 9.20
C ALA A 736 49.60 -31.88 8.61
N ARG A 737 48.37 -32.38 8.77
CA ARG A 737 47.12 -31.85 8.25
C ARG A 737 46.73 -30.61 9.05
N ILE A 738 46.66 -29.48 8.35
CA ILE A 738 46.49 -28.14 8.92
C ILE A 738 45.20 -28.00 9.72
N GLU A 739 44.14 -28.68 9.32
CA GLU A 739 42.84 -28.70 9.96
C GLU A 739 42.88 -29.25 11.39
N TYR A 740 43.74 -30.23 11.70
CA TYR A 740 43.90 -30.75 13.06
C TYR A 740 44.67 -29.77 13.95
N LEU A 741 45.62 -29.01 13.38
CA LEU A 741 46.29 -27.89 14.08
C LEU A 741 45.29 -26.78 14.40
N LEU A 742 44.46 -26.40 13.42
CA LEU A 742 43.39 -25.41 13.59
C LEU A 742 42.36 -25.85 14.63
N LEU A 743 41.90 -27.10 14.56
CA LEU A 743 40.95 -27.70 15.51
C LEU A 743 41.52 -27.75 16.92
N THR A 744 42.81 -28.08 17.08
CA THR A 744 43.48 -28.12 18.37
C THR A 744 43.49 -26.74 19.01
N LEU A 745 43.97 -25.72 18.29
CA LEU A 745 44.05 -24.34 18.80
C LEU A 745 42.66 -23.76 19.06
N HIS A 746 41.68 -24.04 18.20
CA HIS A 746 40.28 -23.64 18.40
C HIS A 746 39.67 -24.30 19.62
N THR A 747 39.87 -25.61 19.81
CA THR A 747 39.30 -26.33 20.95
C THR A 747 39.91 -25.85 22.27
N LEU A 748 41.21 -25.60 22.31
CA LEU A 748 41.89 -24.98 23.46
C LEU A 748 41.40 -23.55 23.72
N HIS A 749 41.03 -22.81 22.67
CA HIS A 749 40.40 -21.50 22.80
C HIS A 749 38.97 -21.59 23.35
N ALA A 750 38.17 -22.57 22.94
CA ALA A 750 36.75 -22.67 23.31
C ALA A 750 36.50 -23.23 24.73
N VAL A 751 37.42 -24.02 25.29
CA VAL A 751 37.26 -24.63 26.63
C VAL A 751 37.43 -23.59 27.75
N GLU A 752 36.53 -23.54 28.74
CA GLU A 752 36.65 -22.63 29.90
C GLU A 752 37.69 -23.06 30.94
N GLU A 753 38.23 -22.11 31.70
CA GLU A 753 39.13 -22.38 32.83
C GLU A 753 38.40 -22.98 34.07
N VAL A 754 37.07 -22.90 34.11
CA VAL A 754 36.27 -23.14 35.34
C VAL A 754 35.96 -24.63 35.60
N THR A 755 36.05 -25.50 34.59
CA THR A 755 35.83 -26.95 34.75
C THR A 755 36.93 -27.69 35.53
N ILE A 756 37.99 -26.99 35.96
CA ILE A 756 39.18 -27.53 36.64
C ILE A 756 39.10 -27.36 38.18
N ARG A 757 37.95 -26.97 38.75
CA ARG A 757 37.73 -27.10 40.20
C ARG A 757 36.81 -28.28 40.50
N PRO A 758 37.20 -29.24 41.36
CA PRO A 758 36.29 -30.29 41.79
C PRO A 758 35.09 -29.65 42.48
N ARG A 759 33.87 -30.09 42.12
CA ARG A 759 32.69 -29.89 42.98
C ARG A 759 32.96 -30.61 44.30
N THR A 760 33.50 -29.90 45.29
CA THR A 760 33.39 -30.31 46.67
C THR A 760 31.92 -30.24 47.05
N LYS A 761 31.40 -31.36 47.58
CA LYS A 761 30.06 -31.48 48.17
C LYS A 761 29.81 -30.43 49.23
#